data_AF-A0A453L941-F1
#
_entry.id   AF-A0A453L941-F1
#
_cell.length_a   1.000
_cell.length_b   1.000
_cell.length_c   1.000
_cell.angle_alpha   90.00
_cell.angle_beta   90.00
_cell.angle_gamma   90.00
#
_symmetry.space_group_name_H-M   'P 1'
#
loop_
_entity.id
_entity.type
_entity.pdbx_description
1 polymer ?
#
loop_
_entity_poly.entity_id
_entity_poly.type
_entity_poly.pdbx_seq_one_letter_code
_entity_poly.pdbx_strand_id
1 'polypeptide(L)'
;VYTQKCGISRLEEAGDCFARAECWSEAAEMFLKAKCYTKCFSMCSKGKQLYNLGLQFLQQLEEEHSLENSKSLEVSAIRTKYLDNCAQHYFERGDIKNMMPFVKAFSSMDHVRVFLNSRNLIDELLSLEMEMGNFLEAAGIAKHKGDVLLEVDILEKADLFEDATRLLLLHIIVGSLWSSNSRGWPPKRYAEKAQFLAKAKELAKKVSECFYCFVCVEADALSDVNKSLSSLNCTLLEGRKCANLLVELVASRSILDVHLQSRASGYKIELGPGSEDENSCNDMLASNQMSPQTLFYAWNHWKSIIIKVLSHLCHTDGPELNDYAVVYEDLFAKYFGLRKDGEGDRYVVLNMNASWLSNAGRNSLQQDGNRCLLGASECHSCAQCFWMNELSSVGFSVLKKLESIVQISPKPASWYTLVRTVLIIHEIAKFLEEPQFSMPKGSMKLRSFFVLCGCRFFELVFLVWRDGTKGSLSRVLDSPAAYGLIADSLSANLRPANKKLTYGHLGRTTMLLLHAAQLDEALLSRLLQYLGNNSEWAGFFRYFKRFLDSGRDRSSLIFNFKLALEFTLSVKWKDELDYISPGCYVGLMECLGFLASSCLLVQNDFMCCTKSLLVNMLECRTSKAFIDTCQVSKSSPDSDLHGLAHLSGRFIYETIITILTTKHMLQEWVDKTSCPSSTSYRAVLLRLVVTLYPLILTLSLGKCYEVTRNLVRNEVFKDLPLEFSKKIQDALKMRSHTPSNFIRVLADALASIGDHMVVIGSPKSPVICRNLNAYMISKEDLHDVPKIMALLRLEEPSSVKQETPLPEKSDGSKRPEEPSSVKQETPLPEKSDGSKRPEEPSSVKQEIPLPENSNGSKLKNVISGNIPVNVELVKIGISSRKKKSTGVLVPVEVLKVEGSRKTDSTGIFDTLWKKLDTFLRDEQGQ
;
A
#
# COMPACT_ATOMS: atom_id res chain seq x y z
N VAL A 1 65.08 -52.45 -52.77
CA VAL A 1 66.32 -51.97 -53.43
C VAL A 1 66.73 -50.62 -52.89
N TYR A 2 66.03 -49.53 -53.23
CA TYR A 2 66.35 -48.17 -52.78
C TYR A 2 66.57 -48.07 -51.24
N THR A 3 65.64 -48.64 -50.47
CA THR A 3 65.70 -48.80 -49.00
C THR A 3 67.01 -49.35 -48.42
N GLN A 4 67.69 -50.25 -49.12
CA GLN A 4 68.82 -51.04 -48.60
C GLN A 4 70.16 -50.74 -49.28
N LYS A 5 70.18 -50.03 -50.42
CA LYS A 5 71.38 -49.82 -51.23
C LYS A 5 71.64 -48.38 -51.68
N CYS A 6 70.72 -47.44 -51.46
CA CYS A 6 70.81 -46.10 -52.04
C CYS A 6 70.89 -44.94 -51.04
N GLY A 7 70.81 -45.22 -49.73
CA GLY A 7 70.91 -44.19 -48.69
C GLY A 7 69.73 -43.20 -48.68
N ILE A 8 69.91 -42.10 -47.97
CA ILE A 8 68.85 -41.11 -47.67
C ILE A 8 68.34 -40.40 -48.95
N SER A 9 69.18 -40.26 -49.97
CA SER A 9 68.87 -39.49 -51.19
C SER A 9 67.89 -40.14 -52.16
N ARG A 10 67.48 -41.41 -51.96
CA ARG A 10 66.47 -42.09 -52.81
C ARG A 10 65.30 -42.69 -52.01
N LEU A 11 65.05 -42.18 -50.80
CA LEU A 11 63.92 -42.61 -49.96
C LEU A 11 62.55 -42.20 -50.53
N GLU A 12 62.47 -41.04 -51.21
CA GLU A 12 61.22 -40.60 -51.85
C GLU A 12 60.79 -41.53 -53.00
N GLU A 13 61.73 -41.92 -53.87
CA GLU A 13 61.46 -42.90 -54.94
C GLU A 13 61.05 -44.26 -54.38
N ALA A 14 61.57 -44.66 -53.20
CA ALA A 14 61.15 -45.86 -52.51
C ALA A 14 59.68 -45.73 -52.03
N GLY A 15 59.31 -44.58 -51.48
CA GLY A 15 57.93 -44.27 -51.11
C GLY A 15 56.98 -44.28 -52.32
N ASP A 16 57.39 -43.69 -53.45
CA ASP A 16 56.62 -43.72 -54.71
C ASP A 16 56.48 -45.16 -55.26
N CYS A 17 57.47 -46.03 -55.07
CA CYS A 17 57.35 -47.46 -55.38
C CYS A 17 56.36 -48.19 -54.46
N PHE A 18 56.42 -47.98 -53.14
CA PHE A 18 55.47 -48.60 -52.21
C PHE A 18 54.03 -48.08 -52.42
N ALA A 19 53.85 -46.79 -52.73
CA ALA A 19 52.56 -46.20 -53.05
C ALA A 19 51.95 -46.75 -54.36
N ARG A 20 52.78 -47.16 -55.32
CA ARG A 20 52.32 -47.88 -56.54
C ARG A 20 52.00 -49.35 -56.30
N ALA A 21 52.45 -49.93 -55.19
CA ALA A 21 52.16 -51.29 -54.76
C ALA A 21 51.03 -51.36 -53.71
N GLU A 22 50.36 -50.23 -53.44
CA GLU A 22 49.32 -50.07 -52.40
C GLU A 22 49.79 -50.39 -50.96
N CYS A 23 51.10 -50.47 -50.72
CA CYS A 23 51.71 -50.61 -49.40
C CYS A 23 51.76 -49.26 -48.68
N TRP A 24 50.59 -48.74 -48.30
CA TRP A 24 50.42 -47.35 -47.82
C TRP A 24 51.20 -47.03 -46.54
N SER A 25 51.40 -48.03 -45.65
CA SER A 25 52.17 -47.92 -44.40
C SER A 25 53.65 -47.69 -44.65
N GLU A 26 54.25 -48.57 -45.45
CA GLU A 26 55.64 -48.56 -45.86
C GLU A 26 55.94 -47.33 -46.74
N ALA A 27 54.99 -46.93 -47.59
CA ALA A 27 55.09 -45.69 -48.34
C ALA A 27 55.16 -44.46 -47.41
N ALA A 28 54.26 -44.38 -46.42
CA ALA A 28 54.22 -43.26 -45.49
C ALA A 28 55.49 -43.16 -44.63
N GLU A 29 55.94 -44.26 -44.03
CA GLU A 29 57.17 -44.29 -43.23
C GLU A 29 58.42 -43.87 -44.04
N MET A 30 58.48 -44.28 -45.31
CA MET A 30 59.58 -43.90 -46.21
C MET A 30 59.51 -42.43 -46.64
N PHE A 31 58.31 -41.87 -46.86
CA PHE A 31 58.14 -40.44 -47.10
C PHE A 31 58.44 -39.58 -45.86
N LEU A 32 58.13 -40.07 -44.65
CA LEU A 32 58.50 -39.40 -43.40
C LEU A 32 60.03 -39.29 -43.28
N LYS A 33 60.75 -40.39 -43.47
CA LYS A 33 62.23 -40.44 -43.46
C LYS A 33 62.88 -39.64 -44.59
N ALA A 34 62.16 -39.42 -45.70
CA ALA A 34 62.57 -38.53 -46.78
C ALA A 34 62.28 -37.04 -46.50
N LYS A 35 61.61 -36.71 -45.38
CA LYS A 35 61.04 -35.38 -45.06
C LYS A 35 60.00 -34.87 -46.09
N CYS A 36 59.38 -35.77 -46.85
CA CYS A 36 58.35 -35.50 -47.86
C CYS A 36 56.94 -35.47 -47.25
N TYR A 37 56.70 -34.57 -46.28
CA TYR A 37 55.51 -34.61 -45.43
C TYR A 37 54.17 -34.57 -46.19
N THR A 38 54.09 -33.82 -47.29
CA THR A 38 52.91 -33.79 -48.18
C THR A 38 52.54 -35.16 -48.74
N LYS A 39 53.53 -35.92 -49.23
CA LYS A 39 53.35 -37.29 -49.72
C LYS A 39 53.03 -38.25 -48.58
N CYS A 40 53.75 -38.14 -47.45
CA CYS A 40 53.54 -38.95 -46.25
C CYS A 40 52.06 -38.91 -45.79
N PHE A 41 51.56 -37.72 -45.45
CA PHE A 41 50.19 -37.56 -44.97
C PHE A 41 49.14 -37.88 -46.05
N SER A 42 49.46 -37.68 -47.33
CA SER A 42 48.59 -38.15 -48.44
C SER A 42 48.45 -39.68 -48.46
N MET A 43 49.51 -40.45 -48.16
CA MET A 43 49.41 -41.91 -48.07
C MET A 43 48.65 -42.33 -46.80
N CYS A 44 48.89 -41.68 -45.66
CA CYS A 44 48.12 -41.93 -44.43
C CYS A 44 46.61 -41.63 -44.59
N SER A 45 46.22 -40.69 -45.46
CA SER A 45 44.81 -40.44 -45.79
C SER A 45 44.20 -41.45 -46.78
N LYS A 46 45.02 -42.11 -47.62
CA LYS A 46 44.55 -43.15 -48.56
C LYS A 46 44.36 -44.49 -47.86
N GLY A 47 45.31 -44.90 -47.03
CA GLY A 47 45.19 -46.08 -46.20
C GLY A 47 44.20 -45.84 -45.06
N LYS A 48 42.92 -46.18 -45.25
CA LYS A 48 41.80 -45.92 -44.29
C LYS A 48 41.95 -46.52 -42.88
N GLN A 49 43.01 -47.30 -42.62
CA GLN A 49 43.37 -47.85 -41.30
C GLN A 49 44.58 -47.13 -40.67
N LEU A 50 45.23 -46.20 -41.39
CA LEU A 50 46.49 -45.56 -41.02
C LEU A 50 46.33 -44.17 -40.40
N TYR A 51 45.10 -43.71 -40.12
CA TYR A 51 44.86 -42.41 -39.47
C TYR A 51 45.58 -42.29 -38.11
N ASN A 52 45.58 -43.37 -37.32
CA ASN A 52 46.29 -43.42 -36.05
C ASN A 52 47.83 -43.42 -36.23
N LEU A 53 48.34 -44.02 -37.31
CA LEU A 53 49.77 -43.99 -37.65
C LEU A 53 50.20 -42.58 -38.10
N GLY A 54 49.35 -41.89 -38.87
CA GLY A 54 49.56 -40.48 -39.21
C GLY A 54 49.52 -39.55 -37.99
N LEU A 55 48.68 -39.83 -37.00
CA LEU A 55 48.68 -39.09 -35.73
C LEU A 55 49.97 -39.30 -34.94
N GLN A 56 50.51 -40.53 -34.90
CA GLN A 56 51.82 -40.82 -34.30
C GLN A 56 52.97 -40.12 -35.05
N PHE A 57 52.95 -40.11 -36.38
CA PHE A 57 53.93 -39.36 -37.19
C PHE A 57 53.84 -37.84 -36.96
N LEU A 58 52.66 -37.29 -36.68
CA LEU A 58 52.50 -35.89 -36.28
C LEU A 58 53.12 -35.58 -34.92
N GLN A 59 53.02 -36.50 -33.95
CA GLN A 59 53.63 -36.34 -32.62
C GLN A 59 55.16 -36.43 -32.70
N GLN A 60 55.71 -37.39 -33.46
CA GLN A 60 57.15 -37.50 -33.70
C GLN A 60 57.74 -36.24 -34.36
N LEU A 61 56.99 -35.58 -35.24
CA LEU A 61 57.41 -34.32 -35.84
C LEU A 61 57.36 -33.12 -34.87
N GLU A 62 56.48 -33.13 -33.86
CA GLU A 62 56.50 -32.10 -32.80
C GLU A 62 57.72 -32.25 -31.89
N GLU A 63 58.17 -33.48 -31.63
CA GLU A 63 59.42 -33.76 -30.91
C GLU A 63 60.66 -33.32 -31.74
N GLU A 64 60.74 -33.72 -33.02
CA GLU A 64 61.89 -33.39 -33.88
C GLU A 64 62.04 -31.89 -34.22
N HIS A 65 60.95 -31.17 -34.49
CA HIS A 65 61.01 -29.76 -34.95
C HIS A 65 61.20 -28.74 -33.83
N SER A 66 61.30 -29.18 -32.58
CA SER A 66 61.60 -28.34 -31.40
C SER A 66 62.96 -27.59 -31.47
N LEU A 67 63.80 -27.88 -32.47
CA LEU A 67 65.18 -27.39 -32.62
C LEU A 67 65.44 -26.49 -33.85
N GLU A 68 64.57 -26.42 -34.87
CA GLU A 68 64.84 -25.65 -36.11
C GLU A 68 63.63 -24.78 -36.58
N ASN A 69 63.65 -23.50 -36.22
CA ASN A 69 62.54 -22.54 -36.41
C ASN A 69 62.17 -22.13 -37.87
N SER A 70 62.78 -22.70 -38.91
CA SER A 70 62.74 -22.13 -40.27
C SER A 70 61.73 -22.74 -41.27
N LYS A 71 61.05 -23.85 -40.91
CA LYS A 71 60.09 -24.55 -41.80
C LYS A 71 58.66 -24.70 -41.26
N SER A 72 58.35 -24.07 -40.13
CA SER A 72 57.12 -24.28 -39.36
C SER A 72 55.81 -24.01 -40.13
N LEU A 73 55.80 -23.03 -41.04
CA LEU A 73 54.57 -22.52 -41.67
C LEU A 73 53.96 -23.45 -42.73
N GLU A 74 54.77 -24.20 -43.47
CA GLU A 74 54.27 -25.20 -44.42
C GLU A 74 53.83 -26.49 -43.70
N VAL A 75 54.60 -26.90 -42.69
CA VAL A 75 54.30 -28.09 -41.87
C VAL A 75 53.01 -27.90 -41.07
N SER A 76 52.76 -26.71 -40.50
CA SER A 76 51.50 -26.43 -39.78
C SER A 76 50.28 -26.44 -40.71
N ALA A 77 50.38 -25.90 -41.93
CA ALA A 77 49.31 -25.97 -42.92
C ALA A 77 49.00 -27.43 -43.33
N ILE A 78 50.03 -28.27 -43.50
CA ILE A 78 49.87 -29.71 -43.79
C ILE A 78 49.23 -30.43 -42.59
N ARG A 79 49.67 -30.18 -41.35
CA ARG A 79 49.10 -30.74 -40.12
C ARG A 79 47.62 -30.41 -39.99
N THR A 80 47.26 -29.13 -40.06
CA THR A 80 45.87 -28.65 -39.93
C THR A 80 44.97 -29.33 -40.96
N LYS A 81 45.41 -29.38 -42.22
CA LYS A 81 44.68 -30.06 -43.30
C LYS A 81 44.57 -31.57 -43.08
N TYR A 82 45.61 -32.24 -42.58
CA TYR A 82 45.54 -33.68 -42.30
C TYR A 82 44.55 -34.00 -41.18
N LEU A 83 44.63 -33.28 -40.04
CA LEU A 83 43.76 -33.49 -38.88
C LEU A 83 42.28 -33.19 -39.19
N ASP A 84 41.99 -32.11 -39.91
CA ASP A 84 40.62 -31.77 -40.35
C ASP A 84 40.03 -32.87 -41.26
N ASN A 85 40.79 -33.36 -42.25
CA ASN A 85 40.36 -34.49 -43.10
C ASN A 85 40.10 -35.77 -42.28
N CYS A 86 40.92 -36.06 -41.25
CA CYS A 86 40.72 -37.22 -40.39
C CYS A 86 39.46 -37.08 -39.54
N ALA A 87 39.29 -35.94 -38.87
CA ALA A 87 38.13 -35.66 -38.03
C ALA A 87 36.83 -35.66 -38.87
N GLN A 88 36.82 -35.02 -40.03
CA GLN A 88 35.69 -35.03 -40.96
C GLN A 88 35.31 -36.46 -41.40
N HIS A 89 36.28 -37.30 -41.73
CA HIS A 89 36.03 -38.69 -42.15
C HIS A 89 35.43 -39.58 -41.04
N TYR A 90 35.75 -39.34 -39.76
CA TYR A 90 35.09 -40.02 -38.63
C TYR A 90 33.71 -39.43 -38.33
N PHE A 91 33.55 -38.10 -38.46
CA PHE A 91 32.25 -37.42 -38.32
C PHE A 91 31.21 -37.91 -39.35
N GLU A 92 31.60 -38.04 -40.62
CA GLU A 92 30.75 -38.56 -41.72
C GLU A 92 30.25 -40.01 -41.49
N ARG A 93 30.87 -40.74 -40.54
CA ARG A 93 30.49 -42.09 -40.13
C ARG A 93 29.71 -42.14 -38.81
N GLY A 94 29.50 -41.00 -38.15
CA GLY A 94 28.93 -40.92 -36.79
C GLY A 94 29.86 -41.42 -35.68
N ASP A 95 31.14 -41.65 -35.97
CA ASP A 95 32.12 -42.20 -35.02
C ASP A 95 32.83 -41.07 -34.25
N ILE A 96 32.04 -40.38 -33.42
CA ILE A 96 32.50 -39.27 -32.57
C ILE A 96 33.67 -39.73 -31.69
N LYS A 97 33.63 -40.97 -31.18
CA LYS A 97 34.66 -41.51 -30.28
C LYS A 97 36.05 -41.54 -30.93
N ASN A 98 36.15 -41.97 -32.19
CA ASN A 98 37.43 -41.97 -32.92
C ASN A 98 37.73 -40.63 -33.61
N MET A 99 36.75 -39.72 -33.75
CA MET A 99 36.97 -38.34 -34.18
C MET A 99 37.72 -37.51 -33.13
N MET A 100 37.32 -37.60 -31.86
CA MET A 100 37.81 -36.69 -30.80
C MET A 100 39.35 -36.64 -30.62
N PRO A 101 40.12 -37.74 -30.74
CA PRO A 101 41.59 -37.67 -30.69
C PRO A 101 42.23 -36.74 -31.74
N PHE A 102 41.64 -36.62 -32.94
CA PHE A 102 42.14 -35.73 -34.00
C PHE A 102 41.78 -34.27 -33.72
N VAL A 103 40.59 -34.02 -33.16
CA VAL A 103 40.15 -32.68 -32.74
C VAL A 103 40.99 -32.18 -31.54
N LYS A 104 41.28 -33.05 -30.56
CA LYS A 104 42.20 -32.75 -29.44
C LYS A 104 43.65 -32.45 -29.90
N ALA A 105 44.03 -32.85 -31.11
CA ALA A 105 45.36 -32.60 -31.68
C ALA A 105 45.45 -31.31 -32.54
N PHE A 106 44.35 -30.57 -32.71
CA PHE A 106 44.34 -29.27 -33.38
C PHE A 106 45.21 -28.24 -32.63
N SER A 107 45.89 -27.37 -33.37
CA SER A 107 46.85 -26.40 -32.83
C SER A 107 46.23 -25.11 -32.27
N SER A 108 44.89 -25.02 -32.17
CA SER A 108 44.19 -23.87 -31.55
C SER A 108 42.79 -24.28 -31.12
N MET A 109 42.35 -23.81 -29.94
CA MET A 109 40.99 -23.97 -29.45
C MET A 109 39.96 -23.29 -30.35
N ASP A 110 40.30 -22.22 -31.07
CA ASP A 110 39.36 -21.58 -31.98
C ASP A 110 39.05 -22.45 -33.20
N HIS A 111 40.02 -23.28 -33.63
CA HIS A 111 39.76 -24.29 -34.66
C HIS A 111 38.87 -25.42 -34.12
N VAL A 112 39.06 -25.85 -32.86
CA VAL A 112 38.18 -26.81 -32.17
C VAL A 112 36.75 -26.28 -32.06
N ARG A 113 36.58 -25.04 -31.59
CA ARG A 113 35.30 -24.34 -31.47
C ARG A 113 34.58 -24.24 -32.80
N VAL A 114 35.25 -23.76 -33.86
CA VAL A 114 34.66 -23.67 -35.21
C VAL A 114 34.30 -25.04 -35.75
N PHE A 115 35.15 -26.06 -35.58
CA PHE A 115 34.91 -27.40 -36.10
C PHE A 115 33.71 -28.09 -35.42
N LEU A 116 33.59 -27.98 -34.08
CA LEU A 116 32.50 -28.63 -33.33
C LEU A 116 31.19 -27.85 -33.41
N ASN A 117 31.21 -26.51 -33.34
CA ASN A 117 29.99 -25.70 -33.47
C ASN A 117 29.36 -25.83 -34.87
N SER A 118 30.17 -25.83 -35.95
CA SER A 118 29.66 -26.05 -37.31
C SER A 118 29.06 -27.45 -37.55
N ARG A 119 29.26 -28.37 -36.60
CA ARG A 119 28.75 -29.75 -36.61
C ARG A 119 27.74 -30.04 -35.48
N ASN A 120 27.36 -29.02 -34.72
CA ASN A 120 26.45 -29.09 -33.56
C ASN A 120 26.88 -30.08 -32.45
N LEU A 121 28.18 -30.33 -32.31
CA LEU A 121 28.77 -31.22 -31.29
C LEU A 121 29.10 -30.43 -30.01
N ILE A 122 28.04 -29.90 -29.39
CA ILE A 122 28.11 -28.94 -28.29
C ILE A 122 28.53 -29.61 -26.97
N ASP A 123 28.13 -30.86 -26.73
CA ASP A 123 28.47 -31.59 -25.49
C ASP A 123 29.91 -32.11 -25.51
N GLU A 124 30.42 -32.48 -26.69
CA GLU A 124 31.83 -32.73 -26.94
C GLU A 124 32.67 -31.46 -26.73
N LEU A 125 32.24 -30.32 -27.28
CA LEU A 125 32.94 -29.05 -27.10
C LEU A 125 32.96 -28.61 -25.63
N LEU A 126 31.82 -28.70 -24.94
CA LEU A 126 31.73 -28.44 -23.49
C LEU A 126 32.72 -29.30 -22.71
N SER A 127 32.79 -30.60 -23.04
CA SER A 127 33.73 -31.53 -22.41
C SER A 127 35.19 -31.13 -22.66
N LEU A 128 35.53 -30.63 -23.85
CA LEU A 128 36.87 -30.13 -24.16
C LEU A 128 37.24 -28.85 -23.41
N GLU A 129 36.38 -27.82 -23.42
CA GLU A 129 36.65 -26.58 -22.68
C GLU A 129 36.80 -26.87 -21.17
N MET A 130 36.04 -27.83 -20.64
CA MET A 130 36.15 -28.32 -19.26
C MET A 130 37.44 -29.12 -18.98
N GLU A 131 37.91 -29.96 -19.91
CA GLU A 131 39.20 -30.65 -19.81
C GLU A 131 40.38 -29.66 -19.85
N MET A 132 40.27 -28.60 -20.67
CA MET A 132 41.32 -27.59 -20.88
C MET A 132 41.35 -26.50 -19.80
N GLY A 133 40.35 -26.43 -18.91
CA GLY A 133 40.24 -25.41 -17.87
C GLY A 133 39.62 -24.08 -18.32
N ASN A 134 39.07 -24.01 -19.53
CA ASN A 134 38.42 -22.83 -20.11
C ASN A 134 36.99 -22.68 -19.55
N PHE A 135 36.86 -22.50 -18.23
CA PHE A 135 35.57 -22.54 -17.54
C PHE A 135 34.60 -21.42 -17.96
N LEU A 136 35.09 -20.29 -18.47
CA LEU A 136 34.25 -19.18 -18.94
C LEU A 136 33.53 -19.55 -20.24
N GLU A 137 34.25 -20.11 -21.21
CA GLU A 137 33.68 -20.61 -22.45
C GLU A 137 32.77 -21.82 -22.22
N ALA A 138 33.15 -22.72 -21.30
CA ALA A 138 32.28 -23.81 -20.85
C ALA A 138 30.96 -23.33 -20.21
N ALA A 139 31.01 -22.30 -19.35
CA ALA A 139 29.81 -21.68 -18.78
C ALA A 139 28.97 -20.99 -19.87
N GLY A 140 29.62 -20.34 -20.85
CA GLY A 140 28.98 -19.83 -22.05
C GLY A 140 28.22 -20.92 -22.82
N ILE A 141 28.84 -22.08 -23.04
CA ILE A 141 28.21 -23.23 -23.69
C ILE A 141 27.02 -23.76 -22.88
N ALA A 142 27.13 -23.88 -21.55
CA ALA A 142 25.99 -24.25 -20.69
C ALA A 142 24.83 -23.24 -20.79
N LYS A 143 25.15 -21.93 -20.80
CA LYS A 143 24.19 -20.84 -21.07
C LYS A 143 23.54 -20.94 -22.46
N HIS A 144 24.24 -21.47 -23.47
CA HIS A 144 23.67 -21.75 -24.79
C HIS A 144 22.78 -23.00 -24.79
N LYS A 145 23.16 -24.06 -24.06
CA LYS A 145 22.34 -25.26 -23.82
C LYS A 145 21.09 -24.98 -22.98
N GLY A 146 21.05 -23.86 -22.25
CA GLY A 146 19.96 -23.47 -21.35
C GLY A 146 19.98 -24.19 -20.00
N ASP A 147 21.04 -24.92 -19.69
CA ASP A 147 21.18 -25.65 -18.43
C ASP A 147 21.77 -24.73 -17.34
N VAL A 148 20.86 -24.10 -16.59
CA VAL A 148 21.19 -23.12 -15.55
C VAL A 148 21.96 -23.73 -14.39
N LEU A 149 21.72 -25.00 -14.04
CA LEU A 149 22.41 -25.65 -12.92
C LEU A 149 23.84 -26.06 -13.32
N LEU A 150 24.00 -26.55 -14.55
CA LEU A 150 25.32 -26.81 -15.14
C LEU A 150 26.14 -25.52 -15.28
N GLU A 151 25.52 -24.40 -15.67
CA GLU A 151 26.18 -23.09 -15.72
C GLU A 151 26.67 -22.65 -14.32
N VAL A 152 25.86 -22.81 -13.26
CA VAL A 152 26.27 -22.55 -11.86
C VAL A 152 27.45 -23.43 -11.43
N ASP A 153 27.42 -24.73 -11.74
CA ASP A 153 28.47 -25.68 -11.36
C ASP A 153 29.79 -25.50 -12.13
N ILE A 154 29.76 -24.81 -13.27
CA ILE A 154 30.96 -24.40 -14.01
C ILE A 154 31.47 -23.04 -13.51
N LEU A 155 30.59 -22.07 -13.24
CA LEU A 155 30.97 -20.80 -12.64
C LEU A 155 31.60 -20.97 -11.24
N GLU A 156 31.15 -21.96 -10.46
CA GLU A 156 31.83 -22.33 -9.20
C GLU A 156 33.26 -22.86 -9.41
N LYS A 157 33.57 -23.50 -10.55
CA LYS A 157 34.94 -23.94 -10.91
C LYS A 157 35.80 -22.84 -11.51
N ALA A 158 35.17 -21.77 -12.00
CA ALA A 158 35.83 -20.55 -12.49
C ALA A 158 36.14 -19.55 -11.36
N ASP A 159 35.93 -19.92 -10.09
CA ASP A 159 35.93 -19.03 -8.91
C ASP A 159 34.97 -17.82 -8.99
N LEU A 160 34.04 -17.79 -9.97
CA LEU A 160 33.01 -16.75 -10.14
C LEU A 160 31.82 -16.98 -9.20
N PHE A 161 32.09 -17.04 -7.91
CA PHE A 161 31.10 -17.38 -6.88
C PHE A 161 29.93 -16.40 -6.80
N GLU A 162 30.12 -15.12 -7.13
CA GLU A 162 29.03 -14.14 -7.13
C GLU A 162 28.01 -14.41 -8.24
N ASP A 163 28.46 -14.59 -9.49
CA ASP A 163 27.57 -14.90 -10.63
C ASP A 163 26.91 -16.27 -10.46
N ALA A 164 27.66 -17.28 -9.99
CA ALA A 164 27.11 -18.59 -9.63
C ALA A 164 25.98 -18.46 -8.59
N THR A 165 26.16 -17.61 -7.56
CA THR A 165 25.13 -17.39 -6.53
C THR A 165 23.92 -16.62 -7.07
N ARG A 166 24.14 -15.53 -7.83
CA ARG A 166 23.07 -14.73 -8.46
C ARG A 166 22.22 -15.59 -9.39
N LEU A 167 22.86 -16.45 -10.18
CA LEU A 167 22.19 -17.35 -11.12
C LEU A 167 21.43 -18.49 -10.40
N LEU A 168 22.00 -19.05 -9.32
CA LEU A 168 21.33 -20.06 -8.50
C LEU A 168 20.10 -19.49 -7.78
N LEU A 169 20.18 -18.26 -7.24
CA LEU A 169 19.03 -17.57 -6.67
C LEU A 169 17.94 -17.33 -7.72
N LEU A 170 18.30 -16.87 -8.93
CA LEU A 170 17.37 -16.71 -10.05
C LEU A 170 16.65 -18.03 -10.40
N HIS A 171 17.37 -19.14 -10.44
CA HIS A 171 16.79 -20.47 -10.62
C HIS A 171 15.79 -20.82 -9.50
N ILE A 172 16.14 -20.57 -8.22
CA ILE A 172 15.27 -20.82 -7.07
C ILE A 172 13.99 -19.95 -7.13
N ILE A 173 14.10 -18.69 -7.54
CA ILE A 173 12.96 -17.78 -7.72
C ILE A 173 12.04 -18.33 -8.81
N VAL A 174 12.57 -18.72 -9.97
CA VAL A 174 11.76 -19.26 -11.09
C VAL A 174 11.08 -20.58 -10.72
N GLY A 175 11.79 -21.51 -10.06
CA GLY A 175 11.22 -22.75 -9.55
C GLY A 175 10.13 -22.52 -8.50
N SER A 176 10.32 -21.52 -7.63
CA SER A 176 9.34 -21.17 -6.58
C SER A 176 8.09 -20.48 -7.13
N LEU A 177 8.24 -19.46 -7.98
CA LEU A 177 7.11 -18.63 -8.43
C LEU A 177 6.39 -19.25 -9.63
N TRP A 178 7.10 -19.86 -10.59
CA TRP A 178 6.59 -20.18 -11.93
C TRP A 178 6.54 -21.66 -12.30
N SER A 179 6.88 -22.57 -11.38
CA SER A 179 6.75 -24.02 -11.60
C SER A 179 5.34 -24.45 -12.04
N SER A 180 5.24 -25.60 -12.69
CA SER A 180 4.02 -26.09 -13.35
C SER A 180 2.74 -25.91 -12.52
N ASN A 181 1.68 -25.39 -13.16
CA ASN A 181 0.41 -25.01 -12.52
C ASN A 181 0.55 -23.97 -11.39
N SER A 182 1.54 -23.07 -11.44
CA SER A 182 1.65 -21.90 -10.55
C SER A 182 0.99 -20.66 -11.17
N ARG A 183 0.74 -19.64 -10.35
CA ARG A 183 0.23 -18.31 -10.76
C ARG A 183 1.21 -17.17 -10.42
N GLY A 184 2.46 -17.47 -10.09
CA GLY A 184 3.43 -16.51 -9.55
C GLY A 184 3.37 -16.37 -8.03
N TRP A 185 2.23 -16.67 -7.39
CA TRP A 185 2.08 -16.64 -5.94
C TRP A 185 1.03 -17.67 -5.46
N PRO A 186 1.16 -18.25 -4.24
CA PRO A 186 2.32 -18.19 -3.34
C PRO A 186 3.53 -18.99 -3.86
N PRO A 187 4.75 -18.75 -3.33
CA PRO A 187 5.94 -19.52 -3.70
C PRO A 187 5.74 -21.01 -3.38
N LYS A 188 5.97 -21.88 -4.36
CA LYS A 188 5.86 -23.32 -4.20
C LYS A 188 7.08 -23.93 -3.52
N ARG A 189 6.81 -25.02 -2.78
CA ARG A 189 7.81 -25.91 -2.18
C ARG A 189 8.24 -26.98 -3.18
N TYR A 190 9.52 -27.33 -3.19
CA TYR A 190 10.05 -28.46 -3.96
C TYR A 190 11.32 -29.02 -3.29
N ALA A 191 11.64 -30.30 -3.51
CA ALA A 191 12.55 -31.06 -2.66
C ALA A 191 13.99 -30.48 -2.61
N GLU A 192 14.57 -30.15 -3.76
CA GLU A 192 15.94 -29.61 -3.84
C GLU A 192 16.08 -28.17 -3.32
N LYS A 193 14.98 -27.43 -3.14
CA LYS A 193 15.00 -26.00 -2.81
C LYS A 193 15.85 -25.67 -1.58
N ALA A 194 15.74 -26.48 -0.52
CA ALA A 194 16.53 -26.30 0.69
C ALA A 194 18.04 -26.54 0.46
N GLN A 195 18.40 -27.45 -0.44
CA GLN A 195 19.79 -27.74 -0.80
C GLN A 195 20.37 -26.61 -1.66
N PHE A 196 19.61 -26.10 -2.64
CA PHE A 196 20.02 -24.95 -3.45
C PHE A 196 20.17 -23.67 -2.62
N LEU A 197 19.25 -23.42 -1.68
CA LEU A 197 19.36 -22.29 -0.74
C LEU A 197 20.60 -22.42 0.17
N ALA A 198 20.96 -23.64 0.61
CA ALA A 198 22.19 -23.88 1.34
C ALA A 198 23.44 -23.65 0.47
N LYS A 199 23.47 -24.19 -0.76
CA LYS A 199 24.58 -23.96 -1.72
C LYS A 199 24.77 -22.47 -2.01
N ALA A 200 23.69 -21.71 -2.22
CA ALA A 200 23.77 -20.26 -2.43
C ALA A 200 24.41 -19.53 -1.22
N LYS A 201 24.06 -19.91 0.02
CA LYS A 201 24.68 -19.34 1.22
C LYS A 201 26.18 -19.70 1.34
N GLU A 202 26.58 -20.94 1.03
CA GLU A 202 28.00 -21.34 1.08
C GLU A 202 28.84 -20.69 -0.03
N LEU A 203 28.30 -20.52 -1.23
CA LEU A 203 28.95 -19.77 -2.32
C LEU A 203 29.14 -18.30 -1.93
N ALA A 204 28.12 -17.65 -1.37
CA ALA A 204 28.18 -16.24 -1.00
C ALA A 204 29.26 -15.91 0.05
N LYS A 205 29.56 -16.84 0.97
CA LYS A 205 30.68 -16.69 1.94
C LYS A 205 32.04 -16.52 1.26
N LYS A 206 32.23 -17.10 0.08
CA LYS A 206 33.49 -17.02 -0.69
C LYS A 206 33.68 -15.64 -1.35
N VAL A 207 32.63 -14.81 -1.44
CA VAL A 207 32.64 -13.48 -2.09
C VAL A 207 32.95 -12.39 -1.08
N SER A 208 32.03 -12.13 -0.13
CA SER A 208 32.19 -11.13 0.93
C SER A 208 31.13 -11.29 2.01
N GLU A 209 31.38 -10.76 3.22
CA GLU A 209 30.40 -10.73 4.31
C GLU A 209 29.14 -9.95 3.93
N CYS A 210 29.27 -8.80 3.24
CA CYS A 210 28.13 -8.00 2.77
C CYS A 210 27.26 -8.78 1.78
N PHE A 211 27.85 -9.48 0.82
CA PHE A 211 27.13 -10.32 -0.13
C PHE A 211 26.50 -11.55 0.55
N TYR A 212 27.21 -12.18 1.49
CA TYR A 212 26.66 -13.25 2.31
C TYR A 212 25.43 -12.82 3.12
N CYS A 213 25.44 -11.63 3.72
CA CYS A 213 24.28 -11.06 4.41
C CYS A 213 23.10 -10.81 3.45
N PHE A 214 23.35 -10.20 2.28
CA PHE A 214 22.34 -9.99 1.24
C PHE A 214 21.69 -11.31 0.80
N VAL A 215 22.52 -12.32 0.48
CA VAL A 215 22.07 -13.65 0.04
C VAL A 215 21.37 -14.40 1.17
N CYS A 216 21.78 -14.24 2.42
CA CYS A 216 21.08 -14.81 3.56
C CYS A 216 19.65 -14.26 3.70
N VAL A 217 19.49 -12.94 3.61
CA VAL A 217 18.19 -12.28 3.71
C VAL A 217 17.28 -12.66 2.53
N GLU A 218 17.81 -12.79 1.31
CA GLU A 218 17.05 -13.27 0.14
C GLU A 218 16.67 -14.75 0.24
N ALA A 219 17.61 -15.62 0.63
CA ALA A 219 17.36 -17.04 0.83
C ALA A 219 16.36 -17.30 1.97
N ASP A 220 16.44 -16.52 3.06
CA ASP A 220 15.48 -16.59 4.16
C ASP A 220 14.11 -16.07 3.72
N ALA A 221 14.02 -15.01 2.91
CA ALA A 221 12.77 -14.55 2.32
C ALA A 221 12.12 -15.61 1.43
N LEU A 222 12.89 -16.32 0.61
CA LEU A 222 12.44 -17.39 -0.28
C LEU A 222 12.17 -18.73 0.41
N SER A 223 12.65 -18.93 1.65
CA SER A 223 12.57 -20.20 2.37
C SER A 223 11.13 -20.69 2.61
N ASP A 224 10.96 -22.02 2.56
CA ASP A 224 9.67 -22.70 2.67
C ASP A 224 9.09 -22.74 4.10
N VAL A 225 9.80 -22.23 5.10
CA VAL A 225 9.43 -22.29 6.52
C VAL A 225 8.20 -21.41 6.79
N ASN A 226 7.25 -21.90 7.59
CA ASN A 226 6.12 -21.09 8.06
C ASN A 226 6.65 -20.00 9.01
N LYS A 227 6.65 -18.73 8.57
CA LYS A 227 7.14 -17.59 9.35
C LYS A 227 6.03 -16.94 10.17
N SER A 228 6.39 -16.45 11.35
CA SER A 228 5.55 -15.55 12.14
C SER A 228 5.49 -14.15 11.53
N LEU A 229 4.53 -13.31 11.94
CA LEU A 229 4.50 -11.89 11.55
C LEU A 229 5.77 -11.16 12.00
N SER A 230 6.28 -11.50 13.18
CA SER A 230 7.54 -10.94 13.70
C SER A 230 8.75 -11.30 12.82
N SER A 231 8.85 -12.56 12.39
CA SER A 231 9.90 -13.01 11.47
C SER A 231 9.79 -12.33 10.11
N LEU A 232 8.58 -12.24 9.55
CA LEU A 232 8.34 -11.53 8.28
C LEU A 232 8.65 -10.03 8.37
N ASN A 233 8.36 -9.39 9.50
CA ASN A 233 8.69 -7.98 9.70
C ASN A 233 10.20 -7.75 9.84
N CYS A 234 10.91 -8.65 10.53
CA CYS A 234 12.38 -8.64 10.51
C CYS A 234 12.91 -8.80 9.07
N THR A 235 12.41 -9.76 8.29
CA THR A 235 12.81 -9.94 6.87
C THR A 235 12.54 -8.67 6.04
N LEU A 236 11.42 -7.97 6.25
CA LEU A 236 11.10 -6.71 5.59
C LEU A 236 12.09 -5.58 5.97
N LEU A 237 12.44 -5.48 7.26
CA LEU A 237 13.37 -4.46 7.76
C LEU A 237 14.83 -4.72 7.38
N GLU A 238 15.28 -5.99 7.37
CA GLU A 238 16.60 -6.34 6.83
C GLU A 238 16.66 -6.17 5.31
N GLY A 239 15.58 -6.50 4.58
CA GLY A 239 15.47 -6.23 3.14
C GLY A 239 15.70 -4.76 2.80
N ARG A 240 15.05 -3.85 3.55
CA ARG A 240 15.25 -2.39 3.43
C ARG A 240 16.69 -1.96 3.72
N LYS A 241 17.33 -2.49 4.77
CA LYS A 241 18.74 -2.19 5.09
C LYS A 241 19.70 -2.64 3.98
N CYS A 242 19.42 -3.78 3.36
CA CYS A 242 20.18 -4.33 2.23
C CYS A 242 19.74 -3.78 0.85
N ALA A 243 18.80 -2.82 0.80
CA ALA A 243 18.17 -2.29 -0.41
C ALA A 243 17.60 -3.37 -1.38
N ASN A 244 17.23 -4.54 -0.85
CA ASN A 244 16.75 -5.67 -1.65
C ASN A 244 15.23 -5.58 -1.86
N LEU A 245 14.82 -4.94 -2.95
CA LEU A 245 13.40 -4.76 -3.29
C LEU A 245 12.65 -6.09 -3.50
N LEU A 246 13.32 -7.17 -3.90
CA LEU A 246 12.69 -8.49 -4.04
C LEU A 246 12.29 -9.06 -2.67
N VAL A 247 13.19 -8.95 -1.69
CA VAL A 247 12.91 -9.30 -0.30
C VAL A 247 11.75 -8.46 0.26
N GLU A 248 11.78 -7.14 0.03
CA GLU A 248 10.71 -6.26 0.50
C GLU A 248 9.35 -6.61 -0.13
N LEU A 249 9.32 -6.93 -1.43
CA LEU A 249 8.14 -7.37 -2.16
C LEU A 249 7.60 -8.71 -1.62
N VAL A 250 8.47 -9.70 -1.44
CA VAL A 250 8.12 -11.04 -0.93
C VAL A 250 7.67 -10.99 0.53
N ALA A 251 8.34 -10.22 1.39
CA ALA A 251 8.01 -10.08 2.80
C ALA A 251 6.67 -9.34 2.99
N SER A 252 6.47 -8.19 2.32
CA SER A 252 5.20 -7.45 2.38
C SER A 252 4.03 -8.27 1.81
N ARG A 253 4.21 -8.97 0.68
CA ARG A 253 3.19 -9.89 0.13
C ARG A 253 2.87 -11.05 1.09
N SER A 254 3.85 -11.55 1.84
CA SER A 254 3.64 -12.60 2.84
C SER A 254 2.90 -12.10 4.09
N ILE A 255 3.20 -10.89 4.56
CA ILE A 255 2.46 -10.24 5.67
C ILE A 255 0.99 -10.03 5.28
N LEU A 256 0.73 -9.63 4.02
CA LEU A 256 -0.63 -9.57 3.46
C LEU A 256 -1.34 -10.93 3.49
N ASP A 257 -0.69 -12.03 3.10
CA ASP A 257 -1.31 -13.35 3.11
C ASP A 257 -1.65 -13.83 4.54
N VAL A 258 -0.78 -13.61 5.53
CA VAL A 258 -1.10 -13.93 6.93
C VAL A 258 -2.31 -13.12 7.41
N HIS A 259 -2.37 -11.83 7.07
CA HIS A 259 -3.54 -10.99 7.34
C HIS A 259 -4.81 -11.52 6.64
N LEU A 260 -4.76 -11.88 5.37
CA LEU A 260 -5.90 -12.39 4.61
C LEU A 260 -6.40 -13.75 5.15
N GLN A 261 -5.50 -14.65 5.52
CA GLN A 261 -5.82 -15.99 6.05
C GLN A 261 -6.36 -15.99 7.49
N SER A 262 -6.00 -14.98 8.29
CA SER A 262 -6.46 -14.85 9.68
C SER A 262 -7.98 -14.68 9.81
N ARG A 263 -8.55 -14.86 11.01
CA ARG A 263 -9.94 -14.48 11.31
C ARG A 263 -10.04 -13.00 11.70
N ALA A 264 -11.15 -12.34 11.38
CA ALA A 264 -11.38 -10.93 11.75
C ALA A 264 -11.33 -10.71 13.28
N SER A 265 -11.72 -11.71 14.07
CA SER A 265 -11.61 -11.71 15.54
C SER A 265 -10.18 -11.72 16.08
N GLY A 266 -9.17 -11.94 15.24
CA GLY A 266 -7.75 -11.85 15.61
C GLY A 266 -7.16 -10.44 15.47
N TYR A 267 -7.98 -9.45 15.09
CA TYR A 267 -7.54 -8.06 14.94
C TYR A 267 -7.74 -7.28 16.23
N LYS A 268 -6.73 -6.49 16.59
CA LYS A 268 -6.80 -5.49 17.66
C LYS A 268 -7.47 -4.24 17.10
N ILE A 269 -8.77 -4.10 17.39
CA ILE A 269 -9.61 -2.95 16.95
C ILE A 269 -9.67 -1.87 18.03
N GLU A 270 -9.37 -2.21 19.28
CA GLU A 270 -9.31 -1.30 20.42
C GLU A 270 -7.94 -0.59 20.43
N LEU A 271 -7.78 0.34 19.48
CA LEU A 271 -6.59 1.17 19.24
C LEU A 271 -6.98 2.65 19.11
N GLY A 272 -6.17 3.52 19.73
CA GLY A 272 -6.32 4.98 19.68
C GLY A 272 -5.45 5.67 18.62
N PRO A 273 -5.56 7.00 18.49
CA PRO A 273 -4.79 7.79 17.52
C PRO A 273 -3.27 7.67 17.76
N GLY A 274 -2.53 7.39 16.68
CA GLY A 274 -1.08 7.11 16.70
C GLY A 274 -0.72 5.68 16.31
N SER A 275 -1.66 4.72 16.36
CA SER A 275 -1.43 3.34 15.89
C SER A 275 -1.37 3.18 14.36
N GLU A 276 -1.11 4.29 13.65
CA GLU A 276 -1.00 4.41 12.19
C GLU A 276 0.46 4.68 11.77
N ASP A 277 1.27 5.18 12.71
CA ASP A 277 2.66 5.53 12.46
C ASP A 277 3.47 4.27 12.11
N GLU A 278 4.39 4.37 11.14
CA GLU A 278 5.16 3.22 10.63
C GLU A 278 5.88 2.44 11.73
N ASN A 279 6.44 3.14 12.72
CA ASN A 279 7.05 2.52 13.90
C ASN A 279 6.02 1.71 14.71
N SER A 280 4.83 2.26 14.97
CA SER A 280 3.77 1.54 15.70
C SER A 280 3.26 0.32 14.92
N CYS A 281 3.19 0.39 13.59
CA CYS A 281 2.89 -0.76 12.75
C CYS A 281 3.98 -1.84 12.86
N ASN A 282 5.26 -1.45 12.83
CA ASN A 282 6.38 -2.36 12.99
C ASN A 282 6.43 -3.01 14.38
N ASP A 283 6.16 -2.27 15.45
CA ASP A 283 6.09 -2.78 16.83
C ASP A 283 4.93 -3.78 17.02
N MET A 284 3.78 -3.50 16.39
CA MET A 284 2.65 -4.44 16.37
C MET A 284 3.00 -5.73 15.63
N LEU A 285 3.61 -5.64 14.44
CA LEU A 285 4.04 -6.83 13.68
C LEU A 285 5.13 -7.63 14.41
N ALA A 286 6.10 -6.95 15.03
CA ALA A 286 7.15 -7.56 15.86
C ALA A 286 6.58 -8.30 17.10
N SER A 287 5.48 -7.81 17.66
CA SER A 287 4.72 -8.48 18.73
C SER A 287 3.64 -9.47 18.23
N ASN A 288 3.63 -9.78 16.92
CA ASN A 288 2.65 -10.64 16.24
C ASN A 288 1.18 -10.19 16.37
N GLN A 289 0.95 -8.90 16.64
CA GLN A 289 -0.38 -8.30 16.69
C GLN A 289 -0.81 -7.83 15.30
N MET A 290 -2.09 -7.99 14.98
CA MET A 290 -2.69 -7.55 13.72
C MET A 290 -3.67 -6.40 13.97
N SER A 291 -3.65 -5.38 13.11
CA SER A 291 -4.67 -4.33 13.07
C SER A 291 -5.05 -3.99 11.62
N PRO A 292 -6.14 -3.23 11.40
CA PRO A 292 -6.44 -2.68 10.07
C PRO A 292 -5.29 -1.82 9.53
N GLN A 293 -4.57 -1.12 10.42
CA GLN A 293 -3.42 -0.31 10.09
C GLN A 293 -2.21 -1.14 9.64
N THR A 294 -1.85 -2.25 10.30
CA THR A 294 -0.74 -3.11 9.86
C THR A 294 -1.03 -3.78 8.51
N LEU A 295 -2.29 -4.14 8.25
CA LEU A 295 -2.75 -4.61 6.94
C LEU A 295 -2.58 -3.52 5.86
N PHE A 296 -2.97 -2.28 6.17
CA PHE A 296 -2.82 -1.16 5.23
C PHE A 296 -1.37 -0.77 4.97
N TYR A 297 -0.51 -0.83 5.99
CA TYR A 297 0.92 -0.63 5.90
C TYR A 297 1.57 -1.65 4.95
N ALA A 298 1.33 -2.95 5.18
CA ALA A 298 1.83 -4.00 4.29
C ALA A 298 1.29 -3.87 2.86
N TRP A 299 0.02 -3.48 2.70
CA TRP A 299 -0.60 -3.21 1.40
C TRP A 299 0.10 -2.06 0.66
N ASN A 300 0.27 -0.91 1.32
CA ASN A 300 0.88 0.25 0.69
C ASN A 300 2.36 0.03 0.37
N HIS A 301 3.11 -0.70 1.20
CA HIS A 301 4.51 -1.03 0.91
C HIS A 301 4.61 -1.93 -0.34
N TRP A 302 3.86 -3.03 -0.37
CA TRP A 302 3.79 -3.95 -1.51
C TRP A 302 3.36 -3.23 -2.80
N LYS A 303 2.25 -2.48 -2.73
CA LYS A 303 1.71 -1.65 -3.82
C LYS A 303 2.73 -0.63 -4.33
N SER A 304 3.47 0.04 -3.44
CA SER A 304 4.45 1.07 -3.81
C SER A 304 5.61 0.49 -4.62
N ILE A 305 6.11 -0.68 -4.27
CA ILE A 305 7.17 -1.35 -5.04
C ILE A 305 6.68 -1.65 -6.46
N ILE A 306 5.51 -2.28 -6.61
CA ILE A 306 4.98 -2.64 -7.93
C ILE A 306 4.71 -1.40 -8.79
N ILE A 307 4.09 -0.34 -8.22
CA ILE A 307 3.84 0.91 -8.96
C ILE A 307 5.16 1.54 -9.44
N LYS A 308 6.22 1.52 -8.63
CA LYS A 308 7.53 2.06 -9.02
C LYS A 308 8.10 1.31 -10.23
N VAL A 309 8.12 -0.03 -10.21
CA VAL A 309 8.60 -0.81 -11.36
C VAL A 309 7.71 -0.61 -12.59
N LEU A 310 6.38 -0.64 -12.44
CA LEU A 310 5.45 -0.35 -13.54
C LEU A 310 5.70 1.03 -14.16
N SER A 311 5.93 2.07 -13.34
CA SER A 311 6.23 3.42 -13.84
C SER A 311 7.57 3.49 -14.57
N HIS A 312 8.56 2.66 -14.20
CA HIS A 312 9.81 2.56 -14.94
C HIS A 312 9.61 1.88 -16.31
N LEU A 313 8.87 0.77 -16.35
CA LEU A 313 8.55 0.03 -17.59
C LEU A 313 7.73 0.85 -18.60
N CYS A 314 7.12 1.96 -18.19
CA CYS A 314 6.40 2.92 -19.04
C CYS A 314 7.24 4.13 -19.50
N HIS A 315 8.52 4.21 -19.13
CA HIS A 315 9.40 5.35 -19.42
C HIS A 315 10.66 4.91 -20.19
N THR A 316 10.46 4.51 -21.45
CA THR A 316 11.51 4.10 -22.38
C THR A 316 12.31 5.28 -22.97
N ASP A 317 11.72 6.47 -23.07
CA ASP A 317 12.33 7.63 -23.74
C ASP A 317 12.95 8.64 -22.75
N GLY A 318 14.19 8.38 -22.34
CA GLY A 318 14.96 9.29 -21.48
C GLY A 318 16.46 8.92 -21.38
N PRO A 319 17.41 9.83 -21.66
CA PRO A 319 18.85 9.50 -21.66
C PRO A 319 19.51 9.32 -20.28
N GLU A 320 18.78 9.56 -19.19
CA GLU A 320 19.33 9.59 -17.83
C GLU A 320 18.97 8.31 -17.05
N LEU A 321 19.83 7.29 -17.18
CA LEU A 321 19.83 6.08 -16.35
C LEU A 321 20.21 6.43 -14.90
N ASN A 322 19.21 6.92 -14.16
CA ASN A 322 19.28 7.16 -12.72
C ASN A 322 19.41 5.81 -11.97
N ASP A 323 20.24 5.72 -10.92
CA ASP A 323 20.63 4.43 -10.29
C ASP A 323 19.44 3.52 -9.93
N TYR A 324 18.32 4.13 -9.53
CA TYR A 324 17.06 3.44 -9.22
C TYR A 324 16.48 2.62 -10.38
N ALA A 325 16.70 3.04 -11.63
CA ALA A 325 16.25 2.31 -12.83
C ALA A 325 16.81 0.88 -12.86
N VAL A 326 18.13 0.74 -12.61
CA VAL A 326 18.84 -0.54 -12.60
C VAL A 326 18.28 -1.48 -11.53
N VAL A 327 17.87 -0.95 -10.38
CA VAL A 327 17.28 -1.74 -9.28
C VAL A 327 15.85 -2.21 -9.61
N TYR A 328 15.06 -1.40 -10.32
CA TYR A 328 13.73 -1.81 -10.79
C TYR A 328 13.81 -2.85 -11.92
N GLU A 329 14.77 -2.71 -12.84
CA GLU A 329 15.08 -3.68 -13.89
C GLU A 329 15.58 -5.03 -13.34
N ASP A 330 16.46 -5.01 -12.33
CA ASP A 330 16.92 -6.22 -11.62
C ASP A 330 15.76 -6.95 -10.92
N LEU A 331 14.89 -6.21 -10.21
CA LEU A 331 13.67 -6.77 -9.62
C LEU A 331 12.73 -7.35 -10.68
N PHE A 332 12.51 -6.63 -11.78
CA PHE A 332 11.69 -7.07 -12.90
C PHE A 332 12.20 -8.38 -13.49
N ALA A 333 13.48 -8.43 -13.86
CA ALA A 333 14.10 -9.60 -14.46
C ALA A 333 14.10 -10.80 -13.50
N LYS A 334 14.43 -10.59 -12.22
CA LYS A 334 14.39 -11.64 -11.19
C LYS A 334 12.98 -12.17 -10.98
N TYR A 335 11.98 -11.30 -10.82
CA TYR A 335 10.61 -11.71 -10.52
C TYR A 335 9.99 -12.54 -11.65
N PHE A 336 10.24 -12.19 -12.92
CA PHE A 336 9.65 -12.90 -14.06
C PHE A 336 10.50 -14.05 -14.62
N GLY A 337 11.77 -14.17 -14.20
CA GLY A 337 12.66 -15.24 -14.65
C GLY A 337 13.32 -14.94 -15.99
N LEU A 338 13.81 -13.71 -16.15
CA LEU A 338 14.41 -13.19 -17.37
C LEU A 338 15.93 -13.01 -17.19
N ARG A 339 16.68 -13.23 -18.27
CA ARG A 339 18.11 -12.84 -18.38
C ARG A 339 18.26 -12.00 -19.64
N LYS A 340 18.95 -10.85 -19.57
CA LYS A 340 19.24 -10.07 -20.79
C LYS A 340 20.13 -10.91 -21.72
N ASP A 341 19.76 -10.97 -23.00
CA ASP A 341 20.62 -11.56 -24.02
C ASP A 341 21.79 -10.60 -24.31
N GLY A 342 22.92 -11.12 -24.79
CA GLY A 342 24.10 -10.30 -25.06
C GLY A 342 23.93 -9.37 -26.27
N GLU A 343 23.02 -9.72 -27.18
CA GLU A 343 22.85 -9.08 -28.49
C GLU A 343 21.40 -8.61 -28.70
N GLY A 344 21.17 -7.33 -28.42
CA GLY A 344 19.92 -6.61 -28.66
C GLY A 344 18.97 -6.54 -27.46
N ASP A 345 17.85 -5.84 -27.65
CA ASP A 345 16.85 -5.56 -26.61
C ASP A 345 15.90 -6.76 -26.40
N ARG A 346 16.48 -7.88 -25.97
CA ARG A 346 15.83 -9.19 -25.83
C ARG A 346 16.17 -9.86 -24.51
N TYR A 347 15.22 -10.66 -24.03
CA TYR A 347 15.35 -11.46 -22.81
C TYR A 347 15.26 -12.95 -23.11
N VAL A 348 16.16 -13.74 -22.54
CA VAL A 348 16.03 -15.19 -22.41
C VAL A 348 15.02 -15.47 -21.29
N VAL A 349 13.93 -16.17 -21.60
CA VAL A 349 12.88 -16.53 -20.64
C VAL A 349 13.17 -17.92 -20.07
N LEU A 350 13.48 -17.99 -18.77
CA LEU A 350 13.89 -19.24 -18.11
C LEU A 350 12.76 -20.27 -17.92
N ASN A 351 11.51 -19.88 -18.12
CA ASN A 351 10.36 -20.78 -18.00
C ASN A 351 9.22 -20.39 -18.95
N MET A 352 9.18 -21.04 -20.12
CA MET A 352 8.14 -20.87 -21.15
C MET A 352 6.72 -21.16 -20.65
N ASN A 353 6.57 -21.91 -19.55
CA ASN A 353 5.28 -22.28 -18.97
C ASN A 353 4.77 -21.27 -17.93
N ALA A 354 5.55 -20.26 -17.56
CA ALA A 354 5.17 -19.24 -16.57
C ALA A 354 3.86 -18.51 -16.92
N SER A 355 2.95 -18.39 -15.95
CA SER A 355 1.57 -17.92 -16.18
C SER A 355 1.45 -16.41 -16.46
N TRP A 356 2.52 -15.63 -16.32
CA TRP A 356 2.56 -14.21 -16.71
C TRP A 356 2.69 -14.02 -18.23
N LEU A 357 3.25 -15.02 -18.93
CA LEU A 357 3.31 -15.03 -20.39
C LEU A 357 1.89 -15.18 -20.97
N SER A 358 1.37 -14.08 -21.52
CA SER A 358 0.10 -14.06 -22.23
C SER A 358 0.14 -14.94 -23.50
N ASN A 359 -1.02 -15.30 -24.05
CA ASN A 359 -1.08 -16.05 -25.31
C ASN A 359 -0.39 -15.30 -26.47
N ALA A 360 -0.42 -13.96 -26.46
CA ALA A 360 0.31 -13.15 -27.44
C ALA A 360 1.83 -13.27 -27.23
N GLY A 361 2.31 -13.05 -25.99
CA GLY A 361 3.73 -13.17 -25.65
C GLY A 361 4.30 -14.57 -25.93
N ARG A 362 3.51 -15.63 -25.71
CA ARG A 362 3.87 -17.03 -26.06
C ARG A 362 4.03 -17.23 -27.56
N ASN A 363 3.16 -16.61 -28.37
CA ASN A 363 3.24 -16.68 -29.83
C ASN A 363 4.42 -15.86 -30.40
N SER A 364 4.91 -14.86 -29.65
CA SER A 364 6.10 -14.06 -29.99
C SER A 364 7.43 -14.67 -29.52
N LEU A 365 7.43 -15.82 -28.82
CA LEU A 365 8.66 -16.47 -28.37
C LEU A 365 9.45 -17.02 -29.58
N GLN A 366 10.68 -16.55 -29.74
CA GLN A 366 11.65 -17.11 -30.69
C GLN A 366 12.39 -18.25 -29.99
N GLN A 367 12.34 -19.46 -30.52
CA GLN A 367 13.08 -20.61 -29.97
C GLN A 367 14.46 -20.73 -30.63
N ASP A 368 15.51 -20.66 -29.80
CA ASP A 368 16.91 -20.83 -30.18
C ASP A 368 17.45 -22.09 -29.47
N GLY A 369 17.27 -23.24 -30.12
CA GLY A 369 17.52 -24.55 -29.52
C GLY A 369 16.66 -24.78 -28.28
N ASN A 370 17.29 -24.74 -27.10
CA ASN A 370 16.64 -24.86 -25.80
C ASN A 370 16.25 -23.50 -25.19
N ARG A 371 16.79 -22.39 -25.69
CA ARG A 371 16.45 -21.03 -25.23
C ARG A 371 15.12 -20.59 -25.84
N CYS A 372 14.35 -19.82 -25.10
CA CYS A 372 13.30 -18.97 -25.67
C CYS A 372 13.63 -17.50 -25.43
N LEU A 373 13.63 -16.73 -26.51
CA LEU A 373 13.88 -15.30 -26.56
C LEU A 373 12.56 -14.54 -26.73
N LEU A 374 12.41 -13.42 -26.04
CA LEU A 374 11.29 -12.48 -26.17
C LEU A 374 11.84 -11.04 -26.23
N GLY A 375 11.22 -10.15 -27.01
CA GLY A 375 11.60 -8.75 -27.03
C GLY A 375 11.27 -8.04 -25.71
N ALA A 376 12.01 -7.00 -25.37
CA ALA A 376 11.77 -6.24 -24.15
C ALA A 376 10.36 -5.64 -24.10
N SER A 377 9.86 -5.10 -25.23
CA SER A 377 8.49 -4.57 -25.35
C SER A 377 7.41 -5.62 -25.04
N GLU A 378 7.49 -6.84 -25.59
CA GLU A 378 6.52 -7.90 -25.28
C GLU A 378 6.65 -8.39 -23.83
N CYS A 379 7.88 -8.48 -23.30
CA CYS A 379 8.15 -8.77 -21.89
C CYS A 379 7.47 -7.73 -20.97
N HIS A 380 7.71 -6.43 -21.22
CA HIS A 380 7.18 -5.33 -20.43
C HIS A 380 5.64 -5.31 -20.49
N SER A 381 5.05 -5.47 -21.68
CA SER A 381 3.60 -5.54 -21.87
C SER A 381 2.96 -6.72 -21.13
N CYS A 382 3.53 -7.92 -21.22
CA CYS A 382 3.01 -9.09 -20.50
C CYS A 382 3.13 -8.94 -18.97
N ALA A 383 4.24 -8.38 -18.48
CA ALA A 383 4.47 -8.12 -17.07
C ALA A 383 3.55 -7.03 -16.49
N GLN A 384 3.33 -5.94 -17.23
CA GLN A 384 2.33 -4.92 -16.92
C GLN A 384 0.95 -5.59 -16.79
N CYS A 385 0.51 -6.33 -17.81
CA CYS A 385 -0.74 -7.09 -17.76
C CYS A 385 -0.84 -8.02 -16.53
N PHE A 386 0.25 -8.70 -16.14
CA PHE A 386 0.27 -9.55 -14.95
C PHE A 386 0.13 -8.75 -13.64
N TRP A 387 1.00 -7.78 -13.39
CA TRP A 387 1.03 -7.03 -12.13
C TRP A 387 -0.19 -6.14 -11.93
N MET A 388 -0.77 -5.57 -13.00
CA MET A 388 -2.03 -4.83 -12.92
C MET A 388 -3.20 -5.74 -12.48
N ASN A 389 -3.25 -6.98 -12.98
CA ASN A 389 -4.24 -7.97 -12.55
C ASN A 389 -4.03 -8.42 -11.11
N GLU A 390 -2.78 -8.65 -10.67
CA GLU A 390 -2.47 -9.02 -9.28
C GLU A 390 -2.75 -7.88 -8.29
N LEU A 391 -2.41 -6.63 -8.62
CA LEU A 391 -2.78 -5.46 -7.82
C LEU A 391 -4.30 -5.39 -7.59
N SER A 392 -5.10 -5.55 -8.64
CA SER A 392 -6.57 -5.61 -8.51
C SER A 392 -7.06 -6.83 -7.73
N SER A 393 -6.48 -8.02 -7.96
CA SER A 393 -6.84 -9.29 -7.30
C SER A 393 -6.60 -9.25 -5.79
N VAL A 394 -5.40 -8.84 -5.38
CA VAL A 394 -5.01 -8.69 -3.97
C VAL A 394 -5.76 -7.52 -3.34
N GLY A 395 -5.93 -6.40 -4.05
CA GLY A 395 -6.68 -5.23 -3.57
C GLY A 395 -8.14 -5.55 -3.25
N PHE A 396 -8.86 -6.27 -4.12
CA PHE A 396 -10.22 -6.75 -3.83
C PHE A 396 -10.26 -7.72 -2.63
N SER A 397 -9.19 -8.47 -2.39
CA SER A 397 -9.09 -9.38 -1.25
C SER A 397 -8.86 -8.62 0.07
N VAL A 398 -8.03 -7.57 0.05
CA VAL A 398 -7.82 -6.66 1.17
C VAL A 398 -9.11 -5.87 1.48
N LEU A 399 -9.83 -5.36 0.47
CA LEU A 399 -11.12 -4.68 0.65
C LEU A 399 -12.15 -5.57 1.37
N LYS A 400 -12.34 -6.82 0.92
CA LYS A 400 -13.23 -7.79 1.61
C LYS A 400 -12.80 -8.07 3.05
N LYS A 401 -11.50 -8.16 3.30
CA LYS A 401 -10.96 -8.39 4.64
C LYS A 401 -11.29 -7.22 5.58
N LEU A 402 -11.09 -5.99 5.13
CA LEU A 402 -11.41 -4.77 5.87
C LEU A 402 -12.93 -4.60 6.05
N GLU A 403 -13.74 -4.90 5.04
CA GLU A 403 -15.21 -4.95 5.14
C GLU A 403 -15.68 -5.86 6.28
N SER A 404 -15.11 -7.07 6.40
CA SER A 404 -15.45 -8.01 7.49
C SER A 404 -15.10 -7.49 8.90
N ILE A 405 -14.21 -6.48 9.00
CA ILE A 405 -13.85 -5.82 10.25
C ILE A 405 -14.80 -4.63 10.51
N VAL A 406 -15.14 -3.84 9.48
CA VAL A 406 -16.08 -2.72 9.59
C VAL A 406 -17.51 -3.17 9.92
N GLN A 407 -17.89 -4.40 9.58
CA GLN A 407 -19.17 -5.01 9.94
C GLN A 407 -19.27 -5.45 11.42
N ILE A 408 -18.17 -5.39 12.20
CA ILE A 408 -18.18 -5.74 13.63
C ILE A 408 -18.98 -4.69 14.43
N SER A 409 -19.69 -5.14 15.47
CA SER A 409 -20.50 -4.28 16.33
C SER A 409 -19.62 -3.24 17.07
N PRO A 410 -19.92 -1.93 16.94
CA PRO A 410 -19.00 -0.87 17.33
C PRO A 410 -19.03 -0.59 18.85
N LYS A 411 -17.99 -1.00 19.60
CA LYS A 411 -17.75 -0.59 21.00
C LYS A 411 -17.06 0.80 21.06
N PRO A 412 -17.27 1.64 22.08
CA PRO A 412 -16.62 2.95 22.23
C PRO A 412 -15.11 2.95 21.95
N ALA A 413 -14.36 2.07 22.64
CA ALA A 413 -12.90 1.93 22.47
C ALA A 413 -12.44 1.48 21.06
N SER A 414 -13.36 1.03 20.20
CA SER A 414 -13.06 0.60 18.82
C SER A 414 -13.47 1.61 17.74
N TRP A 415 -14.28 2.63 18.08
CA TRP A 415 -14.90 3.51 17.08
C TRP A 415 -13.88 4.25 16.21
N TYR A 416 -12.81 4.81 16.79
CA TYR A 416 -11.75 5.48 16.05
C TYR A 416 -11.14 4.57 14.97
N THR A 417 -10.77 3.35 15.34
CA THR A 417 -10.16 2.38 14.42
C THR A 417 -11.17 1.87 13.38
N LEU A 418 -12.45 1.73 13.72
CA LEU A 418 -13.49 1.41 12.73
C LEU A 418 -13.69 2.56 11.71
N VAL A 419 -13.69 3.83 12.14
CA VAL A 419 -13.74 4.98 11.23
C VAL A 419 -12.49 5.02 10.34
N ARG A 420 -11.30 4.81 10.90
CA ARG A 420 -10.05 4.72 10.11
C ARG A 420 -10.08 3.55 9.13
N THR A 421 -10.63 2.41 9.51
CA THR A 421 -10.81 1.25 8.61
C THR A 421 -11.73 1.61 7.43
N VAL A 422 -12.78 2.39 7.65
CA VAL A 422 -13.64 2.91 6.57
C VAL A 422 -12.87 3.84 5.62
N LEU A 423 -12.02 4.73 6.12
CA LEU A 423 -11.17 5.57 5.26
C LEU A 423 -10.19 4.72 4.43
N ILE A 424 -9.54 3.73 5.04
CA ILE A 424 -8.65 2.79 4.36
C ILE A 424 -9.39 2.04 3.24
N ILE A 425 -10.63 1.58 3.47
CA ILE A 425 -11.45 0.96 2.40
C ILE A 425 -11.71 1.95 1.27
N HIS A 426 -12.02 3.22 1.57
CA HIS A 426 -12.24 4.26 0.55
C HIS A 426 -10.96 4.55 -0.27
N GLU A 427 -9.80 4.65 0.38
CA GLU A 427 -8.49 4.88 -0.28
C GLU A 427 -8.11 3.72 -1.23
N ILE A 428 -8.27 2.47 -0.79
CA ILE A 428 -8.00 1.30 -1.63
C ILE A 428 -9.04 1.19 -2.75
N ALA A 429 -10.32 1.47 -2.48
CA ALA A 429 -11.37 1.43 -3.49
C ALA A 429 -11.19 2.52 -4.57
N LYS A 430 -10.68 3.71 -4.20
CA LYS A 430 -10.33 4.77 -5.15
C LYS A 430 -9.16 4.39 -6.04
N PHE A 431 -8.09 3.84 -5.46
CA PHE A 431 -6.96 3.34 -6.24
C PHE A 431 -7.39 2.27 -7.28
N LEU A 432 -8.31 1.38 -6.92
CA LEU A 432 -8.84 0.36 -7.85
C LEU A 432 -9.91 0.88 -8.83
N GLU A 433 -10.42 2.10 -8.62
CA GLU A 433 -11.38 2.78 -9.53
C GLU A 433 -10.66 3.46 -10.71
N GLU A 434 -9.35 3.72 -10.59
CA GLU A 434 -8.53 4.27 -11.67
C GLU A 434 -8.61 3.40 -12.95
N PRO A 435 -8.69 4.00 -14.15
CA PRO A 435 -9.03 3.28 -15.38
C PRO A 435 -8.09 2.12 -15.67
N GLN A 436 -6.80 2.30 -15.37
CA GLN A 436 -5.71 1.34 -15.51
C GLN A 436 -5.90 0.04 -14.68
N PHE A 437 -6.50 0.11 -13.49
CA PHE A 437 -6.82 -1.07 -12.66
C PHE A 437 -8.26 -1.58 -12.88
N SER A 438 -9.10 -0.80 -13.56
CA SER A 438 -10.55 -0.99 -13.65
C SER A 438 -10.96 -2.13 -14.60
N MET A 439 -11.04 -3.35 -14.07
CA MET A 439 -11.63 -4.46 -14.82
C MET A 439 -13.16 -4.24 -15.00
N PRO A 440 -13.76 -4.52 -16.18
CA PRO A 440 -15.20 -4.26 -16.43
C PRO A 440 -16.18 -4.97 -15.47
N LYS A 441 -15.76 -6.07 -14.83
CA LYS A 441 -16.52 -6.79 -13.78
C LYS A 441 -16.16 -6.36 -12.35
N GLY A 442 -15.22 -5.42 -12.20
CA GLY A 442 -14.73 -4.87 -10.93
C GLY A 442 -15.48 -3.62 -10.49
N SER A 443 -15.80 -2.71 -11.42
CA SER A 443 -16.52 -1.45 -11.13
C SER A 443 -17.81 -1.64 -10.33
N MET A 444 -18.63 -2.63 -10.71
CA MET A 444 -19.87 -2.97 -10.00
C MET A 444 -19.64 -3.49 -8.56
N LYS A 445 -18.45 -4.02 -8.25
CA LYS A 445 -18.03 -4.44 -6.90
C LYS A 445 -17.42 -3.30 -6.09
N LEU A 446 -16.70 -2.37 -6.73
CA LEU A 446 -16.19 -1.16 -6.06
C LEU A 446 -17.35 -0.30 -5.54
N ARG A 447 -18.46 -0.23 -6.30
CA ARG A 447 -19.68 0.48 -5.89
C ARG A 447 -20.25 0.00 -4.54
N SER A 448 -20.19 -1.29 -4.20
CA SER A 448 -20.67 -1.74 -2.87
C SER A 448 -19.76 -1.29 -1.74
N PHE A 449 -18.43 -1.25 -1.95
CA PHE A 449 -17.50 -0.70 -0.97
C PHE A 449 -17.71 0.81 -0.77
N PHE A 450 -17.96 1.58 -1.83
CA PHE A 450 -18.27 3.01 -1.69
C PHE A 450 -19.58 3.27 -0.93
N VAL A 451 -20.63 2.48 -1.17
CA VAL A 451 -21.88 2.56 -0.40
C VAL A 451 -21.67 2.18 1.07
N LEU A 452 -20.94 1.09 1.35
CA LEU A 452 -20.58 0.69 2.71
C LEU A 452 -19.80 1.79 3.43
N CYS A 453 -18.82 2.40 2.77
CA CYS A 453 -18.02 3.50 3.31
C CYS A 453 -18.90 4.71 3.65
N GLY A 454 -19.77 5.13 2.72
CA GLY A 454 -20.73 6.22 2.94
C GLY A 454 -21.59 5.97 4.18
N CYS A 455 -22.27 4.83 4.26
CA CYS A 455 -23.13 4.51 5.40
C CYS A 455 -22.37 4.45 6.73
N ARG A 456 -21.27 3.67 6.79
CA ARG A 456 -20.54 3.42 8.04
C ARG A 456 -19.72 4.62 8.51
N PHE A 457 -19.20 5.45 7.60
CA PHE A 457 -18.47 6.68 7.97
C PHE A 457 -19.36 7.62 8.78
N PHE A 458 -20.53 8.00 8.25
CA PHE A 458 -21.43 8.90 8.97
C PHE A 458 -21.96 8.26 10.27
N GLU A 459 -22.33 6.98 10.26
CA GLU A 459 -22.76 6.28 11.48
C GLU A 459 -21.70 6.35 12.60
N LEU A 460 -20.47 5.93 12.28
CA LEU A 460 -19.39 5.82 13.27
C LEU A 460 -18.84 7.18 13.69
N VAL A 461 -18.76 8.18 12.80
CA VAL A 461 -18.32 9.54 13.16
C VAL A 461 -19.31 10.21 14.11
N PHE A 462 -20.62 10.04 13.91
CA PHE A 462 -21.62 10.57 14.86
C PHE A 462 -21.69 9.78 16.19
N LEU A 463 -21.09 8.59 16.27
CA LEU A 463 -20.80 7.92 17.54
C LEU A 463 -19.56 8.53 18.21
N VAL A 464 -18.41 8.62 17.53
CA VAL A 464 -17.19 9.27 18.07
C VAL A 464 -17.49 10.68 18.59
N TRP A 465 -18.35 11.43 17.88
CA TRP A 465 -18.82 12.75 18.31
C TRP A 465 -19.43 12.79 19.72
N ARG A 466 -20.11 11.72 20.14
CA ARG A 466 -20.94 11.70 21.35
C ARG A 466 -20.18 11.36 22.62
N ASP A 467 -19.26 10.40 22.55
CA ASP A 467 -18.54 9.87 23.71
C ASP A 467 -17.47 10.85 24.24
N GLY A 468 -17.13 11.87 23.46
CA GLY A 468 -16.20 12.91 23.89
C GLY A 468 -14.80 12.37 24.13
N THR A 469 -14.41 11.31 23.42
CA THR A 469 -13.06 10.72 23.37
C THR A 469 -12.12 11.61 22.54
N LYS A 470 -11.83 12.76 23.16
CA LYS A 470 -11.25 14.00 22.63
C LYS A 470 -9.93 13.84 21.89
N GLY A 471 -9.76 14.63 20.82
CA GLY A 471 -8.58 14.71 19.97
C GLY A 471 -8.50 13.65 18.85
N SER A 472 -9.29 12.58 18.95
CA SER A 472 -9.29 11.49 17.97
C SER A 472 -9.90 11.89 16.62
N LEU A 473 -11.06 12.54 16.64
CA LEU A 473 -11.83 12.89 15.43
C LEU A 473 -11.13 13.94 14.54
N SER A 474 -10.35 14.87 15.09
CA SER A 474 -9.60 15.83 14.25
C SER A 474 -8.68 15.09 13.27
N ARG A 475 -7.89 14.13 13.75
CA ARG A 475 -6.96 13.36 12.91
C ARG A 475 -7.67 12.54 11.83
N VAL A 476 -8.92 12.15 12.07
CA VAL A 476 -9.79 11.51 11.07
C VAL A 476 -10.12 12.49 9.96
N LEU A 477 -10.66 13.66 10.32
CA LEU A 477 -11.09 14.69 9.37
C LEU A 477 -9.93 15.34 8.60
N ASP A 478 -8.71 15.29 9.16
CA ASP A 478 -7.46 15.68 8.47
C ASP A 478 -7.10 14.79 7.26
N SER A 479 -7.66 13.58 7.12
CA SER A 479 -7.33 12.72 5.98
C SER A 479 -7.98 13.25 4.69
N PRO A 480 -7.24 13.38 3.57
CA PRO A 480 -7.81 13.63 2.25
C PRO A 480 -8.93 12.64 1.87
N ALA A 481 -8.86 11.40 2.37
CA ALA A 481 -9.89 10.39 2.15
C ALA A 481 -11.19 10.67 2.90
N ALA A 482 -11.15 11.32 4.07
CA ALA A 482 -12.36 11.74 4.78
C ALA A 482 -13.08 12.84 3.99
N TYR A 483 -12.32 13.81 3.46
CA TYR A 483 -12.84 14.86 2.61
C TYR A 483 -13.38 14.33 1.27
N GLY A 484 -12.65 13.40 0.63
CA GLY A 484 -13.10 12.70 -0.59
C GLY A 484 -14.39 11.91 -0.39
N LEU A 485 -14.51 11.17 0.72
CA LEU A 485 -15.71 10.43 1.09
C LEU A 485 -16.90 11.37 1.33
N ILE A 486 -16.70 12.50 2.02
CA ILE A 486 -17.72 13.56 2.17
C ILE A 486 -18.17 14.06 0.78
N ALA A 487 -17.23 14.44 -0.09
CA ALA A 487 -17.54 14.95 -1.41
C ALA A 487 -18.33 13.96 -2.28
N ASP A 488 -17.90 12.69 -2.33
CA ASP A 488 -18.57 11.65 -3.11
C ASP A 488 -19.91 11.21 -2.54
N SER A 489 -20.08 11.28 -1.22
CA SER A 489 -21.35 10.95 -0.59
C SER A 489 -22.50 11.90 -0.99
N LEU A 490 -22.21 13.14 -1.44
CA LEU A 490 -23.22 14.08 -1.91
C LEU A 490 -24.04 13.56 -3.10
N SER A 491 -23.40 12.93 -4.10
CA SER A 491 -24.09 12.44 -5.29
C SER A 491 -24.88 11.15 -5.04
N ALA A 492 -24.50 10.39 -4.00
CA ALA A 492 -25.21 9.20 -3.55
C ALA A 492 -26.49 9.51 -2.74
N ASN A 493 -26.58 10.70 -2.11
CA ASN A 493 -27.68 11.08 -1.21
C ASN A 493 -28.65 12.10 -1.85
N LEU A 494 -28.91 11.97 -3.15
CA LEU A 494 -29.85 12.82 -3.89
C LEU A 494 -31.28 12.22 -3.89
N ARG A 495 -32.29 13.05 -3.64
CA ARG A 495 -33.70 12.67 -3.64
C ARG A 495 -34.17 12.28 -5.05
N PRO A 496 -34.84 11.12 -5.24
CA PRO A 496 -35.26 10.66 -6.58
C PRO A 496 -36.12 11.65 -7.36
N ALA A 497 -37.03 12.37 -6.68
CA ALA A 497 -38.04 13.21 -7.31
C ALA A 497 -37.50 14.53 -7.90
N ASN A 498 -36.42 15.10 -7.34
CA ASN A 498 -35.92 16.43 -7.72
C ASN A 498 -34.39 16.52 -7.84
N LYS A 499 -33.67 15.40 -7.64
CA LYS A 499 -32.20 15.32 -7.62
C LYS A 499 -31.51 16.29 -6.64
N LYS A 500 -32.22 16.79 -5.64
CA LYS A 500 -31.65 17.62 -4.57
C LYS A 500 -31.17 16.77 -3.40
N LEU A 501 -30.16 17.26 -2.67
CA LEU A 501 -29.65 16.62 -1.47
C LEU A 501 -30.77 16.39 -0.42
N THR A 502 -30.71 15.30 0.34
CA THR A 502 -31.61 15.05 1.48
C THR A 502 -31.25 15.94 2.68
N TYR A 503 -32.24 16.29 3.51
CA TYR A 503 -31.99 17.17 4.67
C TYR A 503 -31.18 16.48 5.77
N GLY A 504 -31.32 15.16 5.92
CA GLY A 504 -30.49 14.36 6.81
C GLY A 504 -29.03 14.40 6.40
N HIS A 505 -28.72 14.09 5.13
CA HIS A 505 -27.35 14.13 4.62
C HIS A 505 -26.78 15.56 4.65
N LEU A 506 -27.57 16.57 4.27
CA LEU A 506 -27.18 17.98 4.36
C LEU A 506 -26.74 18.37 5.77
N GLY A 507 -27.54 18.09 6.80
CA GLY A 507 -27.18 18.37 8.19
C GLY A 507 -25.93 17.61 8.64
N ARG A 508 -25.82 16.32 8.28
CA ARG A 508 -24.65 15.48 8.59
C ARG A 508 -23.38 16.05 7.97
N THR A 509 -23.40 16.44 6.70
CA THR A 509 -22.25 17.00 5.99
C THR A 509 -21.89 18.41 6.45
N THR A 510 -22.87 19.29 6.71
CA THR A 510 -22.63 20.61 7.33
C THR A 510 -21.83 20.49 8.63
N MET A 511 -22.18 19.53 9.50
CA MET A 511 -21.47 19.29 10.76
C MET A 511 -19.98 18.98 10.52
N LEU A 512 -19.67 18.05 9.62
CA LEU A 512 -18.28 17.64 9.37
C LEU A 512 -17.44 18.76 8.75
N LEU A 513 -18.02 19.55 7.83
CA LEU A 513 -17.34 20.69 7.22
C LEU A 513 -17.03 21.80 8.24
N LEU A 514 -17.93 22.04 9.21
CA LEU A 514 -17.70 22.96 10.33
C LEU A 514 -16.54 22.49 11.23
N HIS A 515 -16.49 21.20 11.59
CA HIS A 515 -15.42 20.69 12.45
C HIS A 515 -14.06 20.57 11.75
N ALA A 516 -14.05 20.25 10.45
CA ALA A 516 -12.84 20.27 9.63
C ALA A 516 -12.33 21.69 9.31
N ALA A 517 -13.23 22.69 9.27
CA ALA A 517 -13.00 24.02 8.71
C ALA A 517 -12.47 23.98 7.25
N GLN A 518 -12.99 23.05 6.46
CA GLN A 518 -12.53 22.78 5.10
C GLN A 518 -13.71 22.81 4.12
N LEU A 519 -13.59 23.63 3.08
CA LEU A 519 -14.51 23.70 1.95
C LEU A 519 -13.74 24.34 0.78
N ASP A 520 -13.60 23.64 -0.34
CA ASP A 520 -13.03 24.20 -1.58
C ASP A 520 -14.12 24.63 -2.58
N GLU A 521 -13.71 25.27 -3.69
CA GLU A 521 -14.62 25.75 -4.73
C GLU A 521 -15.31 24.63 -5.53
N ALA A 522 -14.69 23.46 -5.68
CA ALA A 522 -15.29 22.33 -6.38
C ALA A 522 -16.39 21.67 -5.54
N LEU A 523 -16.15 21.49 -4.23
CA LEU A 523 -17.15 21.01 -3.29
C LEU A 523 -18.28 22.04 -3.09
N LEU A 524 -17.95 23.32 -2.97
CA LEU A 524 -18.95 24.40 -2.96
C LEU A 524 -19.80 24.37 -4.24
N SER A 525 -19.19 24.24 -5.41
CA SER A 525 -19.91 24.15 -6.70
C SER A 525 -20.86 22.93 -6.74
N ARG A 526 -20.42 21.76 -6.27
CA ARG A 526 -21.27 20.56 -6.14
C ARG A 526 -22.44 20.79 -5.18
N LEU A 527 -22.20 21.40 -4.01
CA LEU A 527 -23.25 21.73 -3.03
C LEU A 527 -24.27 22.72 -3.61
N LEU A 528 -23.81 23.80 -4.27
CA LEU A 528 -24.68 24.79 -4.91
C LEU A 528 -25.53 24.16 -6.03
N GLN A 529 -24.95 23.24 -6.81
CA GLN A 529 -25.67 22.47 -7.84
C GLN A 529 -26.81 21.62 -7.26
N TYR A 530 -26.58 20.90 -6.15
CA TYR A 530 -27.57 19.99 -5.56
C TYR A 530 -28.59 20.67 -4.63
N LEU A 531 -28.31 21.88 -4.12
CA LEU A 531 -29.26 22.67 -3.33
C LEU A 531 -30.10 23.61 -4.22
N GLY A 532 -29.48 24.14 -5.28
CA GLY A 532 -30.00 25.22 -6.11
C GLY A 532 -29.64 26.59 -5.55
N ASN A 533 -29.21 27.50 -6.44
CA ASN A 533 -28.58 28.78 -6.06
C ASN A 533 -29.40 29.69 -5.14
N ASN A 534 -30.73 29.56 -5.13
CA ASN A 534 -31.60 30.45 -4.34
C ASN A 534 -31.99 29.89 -2.97
N SER A 535 -31.42 28.75 -2.53
CA SER A 535 -31.66 28.24 -1.17
C SER A 535 -30.82 28.97 -0.12
N GLU A 536 -31.40 29.09 1.06
CA GLU A 536 -30.86 29.55 2.34
C GLU A 536 -29.58 28.77 2.71
N TRP A 537 -29.58 27.44 2.50
CA TRP A 537 -28.40 26.59 2.67
C TRP A 537 -27.30 26.91 1.65
N ALA A 538 -27.67 27.25 0.41
CA ALA A 538 -26.72 27.73 -0.60
C ALA A 538 -26.19 29.14 -0.28
N GLY A 539 -26.95 29.96 0.43
CA GLY A 539 -26.48 31.21 1.05
C GLY A 539 -25.42 30.94 2.12
N PHE A 540 -25.74 30.08 3.10
CA PHE A 540 -24.85 29.68 4.19
C PHE A 540 -23.47 29.21 3.67
N PHE A 541 -23.42 28.25 2.74
CA PHE A 541 -22.14 27.70 2.27
C PHE A 541 -21.23 28.74 1.58
N ARG A 542 -21.77 29.77 0.93
CA ARG A 542 -20.95 30.86 0.35
C ARG A 542 -20.31 31.73 1.42
N TYR A 543 -21.08 32.13 2.44
CA TYR A 543 -20.53 32.94 3.54
C TYR A 543 -19.59 32.11 4.41
N PHE A 544 -19.83 30.81 4.57
CA PHE A 544 -18.89 29.90 5.21
C PHE A 544 -17.56 29.81 4.46
N LYS A 545 -17.59 29.63 3.12
CA LYS A 545 -16.38 29.65 2.28
C LYS A 545 -15.61 30.98 2.41
N ARG A 546 -16.29 32.12 2.25
CA ARG A 546 -15.67 33.46 2.41
C ARG A 546 -15.05 33.68 3.78
N PHE A 547 -15.69 33.18 4.84
CA PHE A 547 -15.16 33.24 6.18
C PHE A 547 -13.87 32.42 6.31
N LEU A 548 -13.83 31.19 5.78
CA LEU A 548 -12.61 30.36 5.76
C LEU A 548 -11.48 31.01 4.94
N ASP A 549 -11.80 31.62 3.80
CA ASP A 549 -10.80 32.26 2.91
C ASP A 549 -10.19 33.55 3.48
N SER A 550 -10.93 34.29 4.31
CA SER A 550 -10.59 35.70 4.61
C SER A 550 -10.81 36.17 6.04
N GLY A 551 -11.44 35.37 6.90
CA GLY A 551 -11.80 35.73 8.27
C GLY A 551 -12.86 36.84 8.41
N ARG A 552 -13.48 37.26 7.30
CA ARG A 552 -14.49 38.33 7.24
C ARG A 552 -15.91 37.76 7.09
N ASP A 553 -16.90 38.63 6.90
CA ASP A 553 -18.33 38.31 6.70
C ASP A 553 -18.97 37.52 7.87
N ARG A 554 -18.45 37.63 9.10
CA ARG A 554 -18.92 36.88 10.30
C ARG A 554 -20.40 37.15 10.62
N SER A 555 -20.80 38.40 10.49
CA SER A 555 -22.19 38.87 10.60
C SER A 555 -23.10 38.11 9.63
N SER A 556 -22.71 38.06 8.35
CA SER A 556 -23.42 37.33 7.30
C SER A 556 -23.39 35.81 7.50
N LEU A 557 -22.29 35.23 8.00
CA LEU A 557 -22.19 33.80 8.32
C LEU A 557 -23.22 33.40 9.38
N ILE A 558 -23.24 34.09 10.52
CA ILE A 558 -24.21 33.86 11.60
C ILE A 558 -25.65 34.00 11.08
N PHE A 559 -25.93 35.08 10.35
CA PHE A 559 -27.27 35.33 9.82
C PHE A 559 -27.75 34.28 8.81
N ASN A 560 -26.89 33.88 7.86
CA ASN A 560 -27.26 32.87 6.87
C ASN A 560 -27.35 31.47 7.48
N PHE A 561 -26.54 31.15 8.51
CA PHE A 561 -26.67 29.91 9.27
C PHE A 561 -27.99 29.86 10.05
N LYS A 562 -28.41 30.99 10.65
CA LYS A 562 -29.75 31.14 11.25
C LYS A 562 -30.86 30.88 10.23
N LEU A 563 -30.81 31.52 9.05
CA LEU A 563 -31.81 31.32 7.99
C LEU A 563 -31.86 29.87 7.49
N ALA A 564 -30.71 29.20 7.37
CA ALA A 564 -30.64 27.81 6.94
C ALA A 564 -31.29 26.84 7.96
N LEU A 565 -31.08 27.05 9.27
CA LEU A 565 -31.72 26.26 10.32
C LEU A 565 -33.22 26.56 10.46
N GLU A 566 -33.61 27.83 10.31
CA GLU A 566 -35.02 28.28 10.31
C GLU A 566 -35.81 27.70 9.13
N PHE A 567 -35.25 27.75 7.92
CA PHE A 567 -35.81 27.10 6.73
C PHE A 567 -35.97 25.59 6.93
N THR A 568 -35.02 24.94 7.59
CA THR A 568 -35.08 23.49 7.82
C THR A 568 -36.33 23.09 8.63
N LEU A 569 -36.78 23.93 9.58
CA LEU A 569 -38.00 23.68 10.36
C LEU A 569 -39.32 23.96 9.62
N SER A 570 -39.32 24.79 8.57
CA SER A 570 -40.54 25.07 7.79
C SER A 570 -40.89 23.94 6.81
N VAL A 571 -39.96 23.03 6.56
CA VAL A 571 -40.15 21.83 5.73
C VAL A 571 -41.08 20.83 6.43
N LYS A 572 -41.98 20.21 5.66
CA LYS A 572 -42.80 19.08 6.10
C LYS A 572 -41.96 17.81 6.31
N TRP A 573 -41.26 17.73 7.43
CA TRP A 573 -40.37 16.62 7.78
C TRP A 573 -41.05 15.24 7.80
N LYS A 574 -42.38 15.18 7.94
CA LYS A 574 -43.17 13.94 7.86
C LYS A 574 -43.18 13.33 6.46
N ASP A 575 -43.01 14.14 5.41
CA ASP A 575 -43.05 13.69 4.01
C ASP A 575 -41.65 13.31 3.45
N GLU A 576 -40.57 13.75 4.12
CA GLU A 576 -39.17 13.50 3.70
C GLU A 576 -38.65 12.12 4.15
N LEU A 577 -37.88 11.42 3.29
CA LEU A 577 -37.35 10.08 3.60
C LEU A 577 -36.11 10.10 4.52
N ASP A 578 -35.18 11.02 4.28
CA ASP A 578 -33.99 11.26 5.12
C ASP A 578 -34.00 12.73 5.55
N TYR A 579 -34.66 12.99 6.67
CA TYR A 579 -34.72 14.30 7.31
C TYR A 579 -33.62 14.43 8.38
N ILE A 580 -33.27 15.66 8.78
CA ILE A 580 -32.24 15.89 9.79
C ILE A 580 -32.67 15.28 11.14
N SER A 581 -31.78 14.52 11.78
CA SER A 581 -32.07 13.94 13.08
C SER A 581 -32.01 15.01 14.19
N PRO A 582 -32.82 14.92 15.25
CA PRO A 582 -32.85 15.92 16.32
C PRO A 582 -31.48 16.17 16.94
N GLY A 583 -30.68 15.12 17.17
CA GLY A 583 -29.33 15.24 17.74
C GLY A 583 -28.33 15.96 16.82
N CYS A 584 -28.54 15.91 15.50
CA CYS A 584 -27.76 16.67 14.52
C CYS A 584 -28.23 18.14 14.47
N TYR A 585 -29.54 18.37 14.40
CA TYR A 585 -30.11 19.72 14.40
C TYR A 585 -29.73 20.52 15.66
N VAL A 586 -29.78 19.89 16.84
CA VAL A 586 -29.35 20.50 18.10
C VAL A 586 -27.85 20.82 18.11
N GLY A 587 -27.00 19.97 17.53
CA GLY A 587 -25.57 20.28 17.40
C GLY A 587 -25.28 21.48 16.49
N LEU A 588 -26.06 21.67 15.43
CA LEU A 588 -25.94 22.85 14.57
C LEU A 588 -26.46 24.12 15.27
N MET A 589 -27.55 24.03 16.03
CA MET A 589 -28.00 25.15 16.90
C MET A 589 -26.97 25.50 17.97
N GLU A 590 -26.32 24.51 18.59
CA GLU A 590 -25.25 24.72 19.56
C GLU A 590 -24.04 25.43 18.95
N CYS A 591 -23.64 25.02 17.74
CA CYS A 591 -22.59 25.71 16.99
C CYS A 591 -22.97 27.17 16.68
N LEU A 592 -24.17 27.41 16.12
CA LEU A 592 -24.68 28.77 15.88
C LEU A 592 -24.75 29.61 17.17
N GLY A 593 -25.23 29.02 18.27
CA GLY A 593 -25.34 29.67 19.57
C GLY A 593 -23.99 30.03 20.16
N PHE A 594 -22.98 29.18 20.02
CA PHE A 594 -21.60 29.44 20.45
C PHE A 594 -20.93 30.52 19.59
N LEU A 595 -21.10 30.49 18.26
CA LEU A 595 -20.59 31.53 17.37
C LEU A 595 -21.23 32.90 17.69
N ALA A 596 -22.56 32.97 17.83
CA ALA A 596 -23.27 34.18 18.23
C ALA A 596 -22.85 34.69 19.63
N SER A 597 -22.66 33.79 20.60
CA SER A 597 -22.23 34.17 21.96
C SER A 597 -20.77 34.62 22.02
N SER A 598 -19.87 34.03 21.24
CA SER A 598 -18.46 34.40 21.21
C SER A 598 -18.20 35.75 20.52
N CYS A 599 -19.04 36.18 19.56
CA CYS A 599 -19.06 37.58 19.11
C CYS A 599 -19.34 38.54 20.27
N LEU A 600 -20.32 38.21 21.11
CA LEU A 600 -20.80 39.07 22.19
C LEU A 600 -19.85 39.09 23.40
N LEU A 601 -18.94 38.11 23.51
CA LEU A 601 -17.80 38.11 24.46
C LEU A 601 -16.84 39.31 24.26
N VAL A 602 -17.00 40.11 23.19
CA VAL A 602 -16.25 41.37 22.99
C VAL A 602 -16.89 42.55 23.74
N GLN A 603 -18.18 42.47 24.10
CA GLN A 603 -18.96 43.57 24.71
C GLN A 603 -19.62 43.19 26.05
N ASN A 604 -19.99 41.92 26.25
CA ASN A 604 -20.51 41.39 27.52
C ASN A 604 -19.36 40.93 28.44
N ASP A 605 -19.52 41.09 29.75
CA ASP A 605 -18.51 40.72 30.76
C ASP A 605 -18.20 39.20 30.81
N PHE A 606 -19.15 38.35 30.42
CA PHE A 606 -19.04 36.90 30.46
C PHE A 606 -19.97 36.17 29.45
N MET A 607 -19.63 34.92 29.16
CA MET A 607 -20.42 33.92 28.45
C MET A 607 -20.57 32.66 29.31
N CYS A 608 -21.76 32.07 29.30
CA CYS A 608 -22.06 30.81 29.98
C CYS A 608 -22.27 29.67 28.97
N CYS A 609 -21.59 28.55 29.16
CA CYS A 609 -21.78 27.31 28.41
C CYS A 609 -21.61 26.10 29.35
N THR A 610 -21.61 24.87 28.81
CA THR A 610 -21.27 23.66 29.57
C THR A 610 -19.92 23.09 29.15
N LYS A 611 -19.36 22.22 30.00
CA LYS A 611 -18.08 21.52 29.81
C LYS A 611 -18.07 20.71 28.51
N SER A 612 -19.18 20.04 28.17
CA SER A 612 -19.35 19.30 26.93
C SER A 612 -19.39 20.21 25.71
N LEU A 613 -20.20 21.28 25.75
CA LEU A 613 -20.33 22.24 24.64
C LEU A 613 -19.02 22.97 24.36
N LEU A 614 -18.33 23.46 25.41
CA LEU A 614 -17.06 24.16 25.21
C LEU A 614 -16.02 23.25 24.57
N VAL A 615 -15.85 22.02 25.05
CA VAL A 615 -14.84 21.12 24.46
C VAL A 615 -15.19 20.77 23.01
N ASN A 616 -16.45 20.45 22.72
CA ASN A 616 -16.94 20.21 21.35
C ASN A 616 -16.68 21.42 20.42
N MET A 617 -16.67 22.63 20.95
CA MET A 617 -16.38 23.86 20.21
C MET A 617 -14.88 24.20 20.13
N LEU A 618 -14.05 23.79 21.10
CA LEU A 618 -12.59 23.91 21.02
C LEU A 618 -11.97 22.87 20.06
N GLU A 619 -12.64 21.73 19.86
CA GLU A 619 -12.30 20.77 18.79
C GLU A 619 -12.89 21.17 17.42
N CYS A 620 -13.83 22.11 17.39
CA CYS A 620 -14.36 22.68 16.16
C CYS A 620 -13.40 23.73 15.58
N ARG A 621 -12.74 23.41 14.45
CA ARG A 621 -11.79 24.32 13.81
C ARG A 621 -12.44 25.62 13.34
N THR A 622 -13.68 25.58 12.87
CA THR A 622 -14.42 26.80 12.50
C THR A 622 -14.62 27.69 13.72
N SER A 623 -15.04 27.14 14.86
CA SER A 623 -15.21 27.90 16.09
C SER A 623 -13.89 28.47 16.61
N LYS A 624 -12.77 27.75 16.48
CA LYS A 624 -11.44 28.28 16.80
C LYS A 624 -11.06 29.47 15.91
N ALA A 625 -11.10 29.30 14.58
CA ALA A 625 -10.78 30.40 13.64
C ALA A 625 -11.71 31.62 13.85
N PHE A 626 -12.95 31.37 14.28
CA PHE A 626 -13.92 32.42 14.61
C PHE A 626 -13.55 33.18 15.90
N ILE A 627 -13.07 32.48 16.94
CA ILE A 627 -12.50 33.10 18.14
C ILE A 627 -11.24 33.92 17.80
N ASP A 628 -10.35 33.39 16.96
CA ASP A 628 -9.11 34.05 16.53
C ASP A 628 -9.42 35.38 15.80
N THR A 629 -10.31 35.35 14.80
CA THR A 629 -10.72 36.55 14.04
C THR A 629 -11.43 37.60 14.91
N CYS A 630 -12.18 37.17 15.94
CA CYS A 630 -12.82 38.06 16.92
C CYS A 630 -11.85 38.82 17.84
N GLN A 631 -10.56 38.47 17.88
CA GLN A 631 -9.54 39.26 18.60
C GLN A 631 -8.68 40.15 17.72
N VAL A 632 -8.36 39.70 16.49
CA VAL A 632 -7.59 40.49 15.52
C VAL A 632 -8.37 41.71 15.02
N SER A 633 -9.70 41.60 14.87
CA SER A 633 -10.55 42.63 14.25
C SER A 633 -10.88 43.85 15.15
N LYS A 634 -9.89 44.51 15.75
CA LYS A 634 -10.11 45.79 16.45
C LYS A 634 -10.40 46.98 15.49
N SER A 635 -10.18 46.79 14.19
CA SER A 635 -10.20 47.82 13.14
C SER A 635 -11.32 47.68 12.12
N SER A 636 -12.21 46.69 12.26
CA SER A 636 -13.35 46.49 11.35
C SER A 636 -14.62 46.18 12.15
N PRO A 637 -15.53 47.15 12.33
CA PRO A 637 -16.85 46.88 12.86
C PRO A 637 -17.71 46.20 11.79
N ASP A 638 -18.02 44.92 11.98
CA ASP A 638 -19.27 44.35 11.47
C ASP A 638 -20.42 45.09 12.18
N SER A 639 -20.92 46.20 11.61
CA SER A 639 -21.82 47.15 12.30
C SER A 639 -23.06 46.49 12.93
N ASP A 640 -23.60 45.45 12.28
CA ASP A 640 -24.82 44.75 12.71
C ASP A 640 -24.55 43.49 13.55
N LEU A 641 -23.29 43.16 13.87
CA LEU A 641 -22.91 41.87 14.49
C LEU A 641 -23.67 41.59 15.79
N HIS A 642 -23.82 42.60 16.65
CA HIS A 642 -24.56 42.48 17.91
C HIS A 642 -26.06 42.16 17.66
N GLY A 643 -26.69 42.88 16.71
CA GLY A 643 -28.09 42.66 16.36
C GLY A 643 -28.33 41.27 15.77
N LEU A 644 -27.47 40.83 14.84
CA LEU A 644 -27.58 39.54 14.18
C LEU A 644 -27.27 38.36 15.12
N ALA A 645 -26.31 38.52 16.05
CA ALA A 645 -26.04 37.55 17.10
C ALA A 645 -27.24 37.42 18.07
N HIS A 646 -27.81 38.54 18.51
CA HIS A 646 -28.99 38.52 19.40
C HIS A 646 -30.23 37.93 18.69
N LEU A 647 -30.48 38.26 17.42
CA LEU A 647 -31.54 37.66 16.61
C LEU A 647 -31.35 36.14 16.43
N SER A 648 -30.11 35.67 16.30
CA SER A 648 -29.80 34.24 16.18
C SER A 648 -30.00 33.50 17.50
N GLY A 649 -29.57 34.09 18.62
CA GLY A 649 -29.87 33.58 19.96
C GLY A 649 -31.37 33.52 20.24
N ARG A 650 -32.11 34.58 19.88
CA ARG A 650 -33.57 34.63 20.01
C ARG A 650 -34.26 33.52 19.21
N PHE A 651 -33.84 33.30 17.97
CA PHE A 651 -34.34 32.19 17.14
C PHE A 651 -34.10 30.83 17.79
N ILE A 652 -32.90 30.58 18.35
CA ILE A 652 -32.60 29.32 19.06
C ILE A 652 -33.48 29.19 20.31
N TYR A 653 -33.67 30.27 21.08
CA TYR A 653 -34.57 30.29 22.24
C TYR A 653 -36.02 29.95 21.85
N GLU A 654 -36.60 30.65 20.86
CA GLU A 654 -37.99 30.43 20.41
C GLU A 654 -38.16 29.00 19.83
N THR A 655 -37.16 28.51 19.11
CA THR A 655 -37.10 27.14 18.59
C THR A 655 -37.07 26.09 19.71
N ILE A 656 -36.13 26.19 20.66
CA ILE A 656 -36.00 25.21 21.75
C ILE A 656 -37.27 25.21 22.61
N ILE A 657 -37.81 26.38 22.96
CA ILE A 657 -39.08 26.46 23.72
C ILE A 657 -40.20 25.73 22.97
N THR A 658 -40.36 25.98 21.67
CA THR A 658 -41.41 25.34 20.84
C THR A 658 -41.26 23.81 20.78
N ILE A 659 -40.03 23.31 20.66
CA ILE A 659 -39.73 21.87 20.68
C ILE A 659 -40.04 21.27 22.07
N LEU A 660 -39.65 21.94 23.15
CA LEU A 660 -39.84 21.46 24.53
C LEU A 660 -41.31 21.48 24.96
N THR A 661 -42.11 22.47 24.56
CA THR A 661 -43.57 22.46 24.81
C THR A 661 -44.30 21.40 23.99
N THR A 662 -43.75 20.99 22.85
CA THR A 662 -44.40 20.07 21.89
C THR A 662 -43.81 18.66 21.97
N LYS A 663 -43.70 18.12 23.19
CA LYS A 663 -43.07 16.84 23.53
C LYS A 663 -43.32 15.70 22.53
N HIS A 664 -44.56 15.50 22.09
CA HIS A 664 -44.94 14.41 21.18
C HIS A 664 -44.29 14.53 19.80
N MET A 665 -44.10 15.76 19.26
CA MET A 665 -43.43 15.98 17.98
C MET A 665 -41.95 15.62 18.06
N LEU A 666 -41.28 15.88 19.19
CA LEU A 666 -39.88 15.48 19.39
C LEU A 666 -39.76 13.95 19.56
N GLN A 667 -40.74 13.26 20.15
CA GLN A 667 -40.78 11.79 20.19
C GLN A 667 -40.91 11.23 18.77
N GLU A 668 -41.95 11.62 18.03
CA GLU A 668 -42.20 11.16 16.66
C GLU A 668 -41.03 11.48 15.70
N TRP A 669 -40.36 12.63 15.87
CA TRP A 669 -39.18 13.02 15.09
C TRP A 669 -37.95 12.16 15.46
N VAL A 670 -37.73 11.83 16.74
CA VAL A 670 -36.70 10.86 17.16
C VAL A 670 -36.98 9.49 16.56
N ASP A 671 -38.21 8.99 16.70
CA ASP A 671 -38.62 7.64 16.26
C ASP A 671 -38.54 7.49 14.73
N LYS A 672 -38.83 8.54 13.96
CA LYS A 672 -38.69 8.53 12.49
C LYS A 672 -37.24 8.60 12.01
N THR A 673 -36.34 9.27 12.73
CA THR A 673 -34.98 9.61 12.22
C THR A 673 -33.82 8.89 12.93
N SER A 674 -34.10 8.11 13.97
CA SER A 674 -33.09 7.34 14.71
C SER A 674 -33.14 5.87 14.29
N CYS A 675 -31.98 5.22 14.21
CA CYS A 675 -31.96 3.76 14.30
C CYS A 675 -32.34 3.34 15.74
N PRO A 676 -32.90 2.13 15.97
CA PRO A 676 -33.34 1.69 17.30
C PRO A 676 -32.27 1.73 18.40
N SER A 677 -30.98 1.77 18.03
CA SER A 677 -29.83 1.89 18.92
C SER A 677 -29.33 3.32 19.14
N SER A 678 -29.70 4.29 18.28
CA SER A 678 -28.80 5.43 18.04
C SER A 678 -29.07 6.71 18.83
N THR A 679 -30.30 7.03 19.26
CA THR A 679 -30.53 8.17 20.19
C THR A 679 -31.78 7.97 21.04
N SER A 680 -31.68 8.09 22.37
CA SER A 680 -32.87 8.20 23.23
C SER A 680 -33.46 9.60 23.17
N TYR A 681 -34.79 9.70 23.03
CA TYR A 681 -35.54 10.95 23.18
C TYR A 681 -35.13 11.76 24.41
N ARG A 682 -34.90 11.11 25.55
CA ARG A 682 -34.50 11.76 26.81
C ARG A 682 -33.13 12.45 26.72
N ALA A 683 -32.21 11.91 25.93
CA ALA A 683 -30.88 12.51 25.74
C ALA A 683 -30.96 13.80 24.90
N VAL A 684 -31.81 13.83 23.87
CA VAL A 684 -32.08 15.06 23.10
C VAL A 684 -32.79 16.09 23.96
N LEU A 685 -33.79 15.66 24.74
CA LEU A 685 -34.54 16.53 25.67
C LEU A 685 -33.62 17.18 26.71
N LEU A 686 -32.72 16.41 27.32
CA LEU A 686 -31.72 16.92 28.25
C LEU A 686 -30.80 17.94 27.57
N ARG A 687 -30.24 17.60 26.40
CA ARG A 687 -29.35 18.49 25.64
C ARG A 687 -30.03 19.81 25.26
N LEU A 688 -31.30 19.78 24.84
CA LEU A 688 -32.10 21.00 24.58
C LEU A 688 -32.20 21.90 25.82
N VAL A 689 -32.53 21.34 26.99
CA VAL A 689 -32.68 22.10 28.24
C VAL A 689 -31.33 22.60 28.77
N VAL A 690 -30.28 21.79 28.65
CA VAL A 690 -28.90 22.11 29.04
C VAL A 690 -28.32 23.23 28.17
N THR A 691 -28.65 23.29 26.88
CA THR A 691 -28.25 24.38 25.98
C THR A 691 -29.12 25.64 26.16
N LEU A 692 -30.40 25.50 26.51
CA LEU A 692 -31.33 26.62 26.70
C LEU A 692 -30.92 27.59 27.81
N TYR A 693 -30.62 27.09 29.02
CA TYR A 693 -30.40 27.97 30.18
C TYR A 693 -29.10 28.81 30.09
N PRO A 694 -27.93 28.27 29.70
CA PRO A 694 -26.72 29.07 29.49
C PRO A 694 -26.89 30.12 28.37
N LEU A 695 -27.65 29.81 27.32
CA LEU A 695 -27.99 30.75 26.24
C LEU A 695 -28.83 31.93 26.77
N ILE A 696 -29.88 31.64 27.57
CA ILE A 696 -30.70 32.69 28.22
C ILE A 696 -29.82 33.60 29.08
N LEU A 697 -28.92 33.02 29.88
CA LEU A 697 -28.03 33.77 30.78
C LEU A 697 -27.01 34.63 30.03
N THR A 698 -26.44 34.11 28.94
CA THR A 698 -25.43 34.81 28.13
C THR A 698 -26.02 35.97 27.32
N LEU A 699 -27.24 35.79 26.80
CA LEU A 699 -27.87 36.71 25.85
C LEU A 699 -29.04 37.51 26.44
N SER A 700 -29.32 37.34 27.75
CA SER A 700 -30.46 37.92 28.47
C SER A 700 -31.83 37.68 27.82
N LEU A 701 -32.01 36.50 27.21
CA LEU A 701 -33.20 36.14 26.43
C LEU A 701 -34.37 35.71 27.34
N GLY A 702 -35.02 36.70 27.95
CA GLY A 702 -36.16 36.49 28.86
C GLY A 702 -35.72 36.04 30.26
N LYS A 703 -36.68 35.63 31.10
CA LYS A 703 -36.42 35.29 32.52
C LYS A 703 -36.40 33.78 32.74
N CYS A 704 -35.30 33.26 33.28
CA CYS A 704 -35.14 31.84 33.61
C CYS A 704 -36.29 31.28 34.47
N TYR A 705 -36.81 32.06 35.43
CA TYR A 705 -37.93 31.67 36.30
C TYR A 705 -39.29 31.61 35.58
N GLU A 706 -39.46 32.29 34.45
CA GLU A 706 -40.68 32.24 33.62
C GLU A 706 -40.62 31.04 32.68
N VAL A 707 -39.46 30.83 32.04
CA VAL A 707 -39.13 29.63 31.26
C VAL A 707 -39.30 28.36 32.10
N THR A 708 -38.73 28.32 33.30
CA THR A 708 -38.81 27.14 34.19
C THR A 708 -40.24 26.82 34.59
N ARG A 709 -41.08 27.83 34.87
CA ARG A 709 -42.52 27.63 35.12
C ARG A 709 -43.25 27.07 33.90
N ASN A 710 -42.89 27.49 32.68
CA ASN A 710 -43.44 26.92 31.45
C ASN A 710 -43.01 25.46 31.25
N LEU A 711 -41.73 25.13 31.47
CA LEU A 711 -41.21 23.76 31.34
C LEU A 711 -41.80 22.81 32.40
N VAL A 712 -42.07 23.28 33.62
CA VAL A 712 -42.83 22.53 34.65
C VAL A 712 -44.28 22.29 34.19
N ARG A 713 -44.97 23.30 33.65
CA ARG A 713 -46.35 23.17 33.16
C ARG A 713 -46.51 22.17 32.02
N ASN A 714 -45.48 22.02 31.17
CA ASN A 714 -45.44 21.05 30.07
C ASN A 714 -44.77 19.71 30.48
N GLU A 715 -44.60 19.48 31.79
CA GLU A 715 -44.07 18.25 32.40
C GLU A 715 -42.66 17.81 31.99
N VAL A 716 -41.90 18.66 31.28
CA VAL A 716 -40.59 18.34 30.66
C VAL A 716 -39.60 17.72 31.64
N PHE A 717 -39.62 18.17 32.90
CA PHE A 717 -38.74 17.67 33.96
C PHE A 717 -39.02 16.23 34.42
N LYS A 718 -40.14 15.60 34.04
CA LYS A 718 -40.43 14.19 34.39
C LYS A 718 -39.54 13.19 33.65
N ASP A 719 -39.02 13.56 32.48
CA ASP A 719 -38.20 12.69 31.63
C ASP A 719 -36.69 12.94 31.76
N LEU A 720 -36.30 13.96 32.54
CA LEU A 720 -34.91 14.37 32.79
C LEU A 720 -34.34 13.72 34.05
N PRO A 721 -33.00 13.74 34.26
CA PRO A 721 -32.37 13.19 35.47
C PRO A 721 -32.93 13.79 36.76
N LEU A 722 -33.28 12.94 37.72
CA LEU A 722 -34.06 13.32 38.90
C LEU A 722 -33.43 14.46 39.72
N GLU A 723 -32.12 14.41 39.97
CA GLU A 723 -31.42 15.42 40.78
C GLU A 723 -31.27 16.76 40.04
N PHE A 724 -31.09 16.75 38.72
CA PHE A 724 -31.15 17.95 37.89
C PHE A 724 -32.55 18.59 37.96
N SER A 725 -33.59 17.78 37.76
CA SER A 725 -34.98 18.23 37.81
C SER A 725 -35.39 18.80 39.16
N LYS A 726 -35.01 18.16 40.27
CA LYS A 726 -35.25 18.66 41.64
C LYS A 726 -34.63 20.05 41.82
N LYS A 727 -33.31 20.17 41.60
CA LYS A 727 -32.56 21.42 41.80
C LYS A 727 -33.17 22.59 41.03
N ILE A 728 -33.46 22.41 39.73
CA ILE A 728 -34.06 23.45 38.89
C ILE A 728 -35.50 23.79 39.33
N GLN A 729 -36.30 22.82 39.78
CA GLN A 729 -37.65 23.09 40.30
C GLN A 729 -37.63 23.79 41.66
N ASP A 730 -36.70 23.44 42.54
CA ASP A 730 -36.56 24.06 43.87
C ASP A 730 -36.12 25.53 43.78
N ALA A 731 -35.50 25.96 42.66
CA ALA A 731 -35.30 27.37 42.35
C ALA A 731 -36.60 28.19 42.38
N LEU A 732 -37.74 27.61 41.98
CA LEU A 732 -39.06 28.25 41.99
C LEU A 732 -39.64 28.44 43.41
N LYS A 733 -39.02 27.83 44.43
CA LYS A 733 -39.43 27.92 45.84
C LYS A 733 -38.58 28.93 46.63
N MET A 734 -37.60 29.58 45.98
CA MET A 734 -36.71 30.54 46.63
C MET A 734 -37.40 31.87 46.94
N ARG A 735 -37.05 32.47 48.08
CA ARG A 735 -37.61 33.77 48.53
C ARG A 735 -37.23 34.96 47.64
N SER A 736 -36.23 34.83 46.77
CA SER A 736 -35.80 35.89 45.85
C SER A 736 -35.38 35.33 44.48
N HIS A 737 -36.11 35.75 43.44
CA HIS A 737 -35.90 35.32 42.06
C HIS A 737 -34.87 36.17 41.31
N THR A 738 -33.63 36.23 41.79
CA THR A 738 -32.54 36.96 41.13
C THR A 738 -31.83 36.11 40.07
N PRO A 739 -31.26 36.70 38.99
CA PRO A 739 -30.43 35.95 38.05
C PRO A 739 -29.24 35.26 38.72
N SER A 740 -28.63 35.88 39.73
CA SER A 740 -27.52 35.31 40.51
C SER A 740 -27.90 34.01 41.25
N ASN A 741 -29.09 33.96 41.85
CA ASN A 741 -29.59 32.75 42.50
C ASN A 741 -29.83 31.64 41.46
N PHE A 742 -30.37 31.98 40.29
CA PHE A 742 -30.58 31.01 39.22
C PHE A 742 -29.27 30.46 38.65
N ILE A 743 -28.26 31.32 38.43
CA ILE A 743 -26.92 30.90 37.96
C ILE A 743 -26.30 29.85 38.89
N ARG A 744 -26.34 30.08 40.22
CA ARG A 744 -25.82 29.10 41.19
C ARG A 744 -26.58 27.77 41.14
N VAL A 745 -27.92 27.80 41.12
CA VAL A 745 -28.73 26.58 41.06
C VAL A 745 -28.54 25.82 39.74
N LEU A 746 -28.35 26.54 38.62
CA LEU A 746 -28.00 25.93 37.33
C LEU A 746 -26.63 25.25 37.39
N ALA A 747 -25.61 25.90 37.98
CA ALA A 747 -24.29 25.33 38.16
C ALA A 747 -24.34 24.02 38.98
N ASP A 748 -25.06 24.02 40.11
CA ASP A 748 -25.26 22.83 40.94
C ASP A 748 -26.08 21.73 40.26
N ALA A 749 -27.03 22.09 39.39
CA ALA A 749 -27.79 21.13 38.59
C ALA A 749 -26.91 20.49 37.50
N LEU A 750 -26.13 21.30 36.78
CA LEU A 750 -25.19 20.85 35.75
C LEU A 750 -24.08 19.95 36.33
N ALA A 751 -23.53 20.29 37.50
CA ALA A 751 -22.61 19.42 38.23
C ALA A 751 -23.24 18.05 38.56
N SER A 752 -24.54 17.99 38.90
CA SER A 752 -25.23 16.71 39.21
C SER A 752 -25.48 15.78 38.02
N ILE A 753 -25.15 16.23 36.79
CA ILE A 753 -25.13 15.38 35.58
C ILE A 753 -23.72 15.24 34.99
N GLY A 754 -22.68 15.68 35.70
CA GLY A 754 -21.28 15.66 35.29
C GLY A 754 -20.89 16.74 34.26
N ASP A 755 -21.84 17.25 33.48
CA ASP A 755 -21.62 18.32 32.49
C ASP A 755 -21.62 19.71 33.13
N HIS A 756 -20.61 19.96 33.95
CA HIS A 756 -20.42 21.18 34.73
C HIS A 756 -20.56 22.47 33.91
N MET A 757 -21.06 23.52 34.56
CA MET A 757 -21.14 24.86 33.98
C MET A 757 -19.73 25.43 33.74
N VAL A 758 -19.56 26.20 32.67
CA VAL A 758 -18.35 26.95 32.36
C VAL A 758 -18.71 28.41 32.14
N VAL A 759 -17.93 29.31 32.74
CA VAL A 759 -18.07 30.76 32.58
C VAL A 759 -16.76 31.31 32.01
N ILE A 760 -16.83 31.85 30.80
CA ILE A 760 -15.70 32.50 30.12
C ILE A 760 -15.90 34.00 30.24
N GLY A 761 -14.90 34.76 30.70
CA GLY A 761 -15.04 36.21 30.85
C GLY A 761 -13.78 36.94 31.29
N SER A 762 -13.92 38.22 31.63
CA SER A 762 -12.83 39.00 32.22
C SER A 762 -12.51 38.52 33.65
N PRO A 763 -11.25 38.60 34.13
CA PRO A 763 -10.95 38.47 35.57
C PRO A 763 -11.65 39.52 36.46
N LYS A 764 -12.24 40.57 35.86
CA LYS A 764 -13.15 41.53 36.53
C LYS A 764 -14.64 41.18 36.41
N SER A 765 -14.98 39.94 36.02
CA SER A 765 -16.36 39.43 35.88
C SER A 765 -17.24 39.84 37.08
N PRO A 766 -18.52 40.19 36.85
CA PRO A 766 -19.41 40.70 37.89
C PRO A 766 -19.47 39.79 39.13
N VAL A 767 -19.64 40.42 40.30
CA VAL A 767 -19.67 39.77 41.64
C VAL A 767 -20.64 38.57 41.70
N ILE A 768 -21.67 38.59 40.83
CA ILE A 768 -22.63 37.52 40.52
C ILE A 768 -21.96 36.15 40.30
N CYS A 769 -20.76 36.10 39.72
CA CYS A 769 -20.10 34.86 39.28
C CYS A 769 -19.08 34.29 40.28
N ARG A 770 -19.02 34.83 41.51
CA ARG A 770 -18.09 34.34 42.56
C ARG A 770 -18.69 33.16 43.31
N ASN A 771 -17.84 32.19 43.66
CA ASN A 771 -18.19 30.97 44.41
C ASN A 771 -19.31 30.13 43.75
N LEU A 772 -19.23 29.97 42.42
CA LEU A 772 -20.08 29.06 41.64
C LEU A 772 -19.46 27.66 41.54
N ASN A 773 -20.32 26.65 41.38
CA ASN A 773 -19.94 25.28 41.04
C ASN A 773 -19.66 25.14 39.53
N ALA A 774 -18.69 25.92 39.04
CA ALA A 774 -18.44 26.15 37.63
C ALA A 774 -16.95 26.38 37.34
N TYR A 775 -16.51 25.97 36.15
CA TYR A 775 -15.16 26.25 35.66
C TYR A 775 -15.09 27.71 35.20
N MET A 776 -14.20 28.50 35.81
CA MET A 776 -13.95 29.90 35.45
C MET A 776 -12.75 29.97 34.49
N ILE A 777 -12.93 30.51 33.29
CA ILE A 777 -11.91 30.60 32.24
C ILE A 777 -11.74 32.06 31.84
N SER A 778 -10.50 32.55 31.75
CA SER A 778 -10.27 33.91 31.25
C SER A 778 -10.48 33.98 29.73
N LYS A 779 -10.88 35.14 29.23
CA LYS A 779 -11.00 35.40 27.78
C LYS A 779 -9.65 35.24 27.07
N GLU A 780 -8.56 35.51 27.78
CA GLU A 780 -7.18 35.42 27.32
C GLU A 780 -6.71 33.96 27.21
N ASP A 781 -7.14 33.09 28.12
CA ASP A 781 -6.82 31.64 28.10
C ASP A 781 -7.51 30.88 26.96
N LEU A 782 -8.56 31.44 26.34
CA LEU A 782 -9.40 30.76 25.34
C LEU A 782 -8.61 30.24 24.10
N HIS A 783 -7.42 30.79 23.87
CA HIS A 783 -6.47 30.38 22.82
C HIS A 783 -5.57 29.21 23.21
N ASP A 784 -5.27 29.05 24.51
CA ASP A 784 -4.45 27.96 25.04
C ASP A 784 -5.34 26.73 25.23
N VAL A 785 -5.77 26.16 24.10
CA VAL A 785 -6.58 24.95 24.05
C VAL A 785 -5.92 23.80 24.82
N PRO A 786 -4.59 23.56 24.77
CA PRO A 786 -3.94 22.58 25.65
C PRO A 786 -4.18 22.83 27.15
N LYS A 787 -4.00 24.06 27.64
CA LYS A 787 -4.22 24.43 29.05
C LYS A 787 -5.69 24.29 29.47
N ILE A 788 -6.63 24.77 28.66
CA ILE A 788 -8.08 24.60 28.95
C ILE A 788 -8.46 23.12 28.94
N MET A 789 -7.99 22.35 27.95
CA MET A 789 -8.27 20.91 27.88
C MET A 789 -7.65 20.15 29.05
N ALA A 790 -6.49 20.56 29.58
CA ALA A 790 -5.94 20.01 30.82
C ALA A 790 -6.81 20.35 32.05
N LEU A 791 -7.22 21.62 32.21
CA LEU A 791 -8.10 22.05 33.30
C LEU A 791 -9.44 21.29 33.30
N LEU A 792 -10.04 21.09 32.13
CA LEU A 792 -11.32 20.37 31.99
C LEU A 792 -11.20 18.84 32.11
N ARG A 793 -9.98 18.27 32.22
CA ARG A 793 -9.73 16.82 32.36
C ARG A 793 -9.48 16.34 33.80
N LEU A 794 -9.29 17.25 34.76
CA LEU A 794 -8.85 16.95 36.13
C LEU A 794 -9.84 16.16 37.03
N GLU A 795 -10.96 15.68 36.50
CA GLU A 795 -12.03 15.00 37.25
C GLU A 795 -12.45 13.65 36.63
N GLU A 796 -11.52 12.89 36.05
CA GLU A 796 -11.71 11.44 35.92
C GLU A 796 -11.21 10.77 37.22
N PRO A 797 -12.09 10.13 38.02
CA PRO A 797 -11.71 9.57 39.31
C PRO A 797 -10.86 8.30 39.12
N SER A 798 -9.55 8.49 39.01
CA SER A 798 -8.58 7.40 38.90
C SER A 798 -8.69 6.46 40.11
N SER A 799 -9.04 5.20 39.88
CA SER A 799 -9.28 4.17 40.89
C SER A 799 -7.98 3.58 41.48
N VAL A 800 -7.00 4.44 41.74
CA VAL A 800 -5.73 4.10 42.39
C VAL A 800 -5.99 4.01 43.90
N LYS A 801 -5.83 2.80 44.45
CA LYS A 801 -5.82 2.61 45.91
C LYS A 801 -4.65 3.38 46.50
N GLN A 802 -4.89 4.15 47.55
CA GLN A 802 -3.82 4.82 48.28
C GLN A 802 -2.90 3.79 48.92
N GLU A 803 -1.64 3.74 48.48
CA GLU A 803 -0.56 3.21 49.32
C GLU A 803 -0.16 4.31 50.30
N THR A 804 -0.04 3.95 51.58
CA THR A 804 0.22 4.90 52.67
C THR A 804 1.68 5.33 52.67
N PRO A 805 2.00 6.64 52.77
CA PRO A 805 3.39 7.08 52.90
C PRO A 805 4.02 6.58 54.21
N LEU A 806 5.21 5.98 54.11
CA LEU A 806 6.08 5.78 55.27
C LEU A 806 6.75 7.11 55.65
N PRO A 807 6.90 7.43 56.94
CA PRO A 807 7.46 8.70 57.40
C PRO A 807 8.99 8.77 57.26
N GLU A 808 9.50 10.00 57.30
CA GLU A 808 10.93 10.31 57.17
C GLU A 808 11.77 9.88 58.39
N LYS A 809 13.09 9.78 58.18
CA LYS A 809 14.06 9.41 59.23
C LYS A 809 14.28 10.54 60.23
N SER A 810 14.52 10.17 61.49
CA SER A 810 15.26 10.98 62.46
C SER A 810 16.24 10.10 63.24
N ASP A 811 17.33 10.69 63.74
CA ASP A 811 18.46 9.99 64.38
C ASP A 811 18.14 9.43 65.79
N GLY A 812 18.84 8.38 66.23
CA GLY A 812 18.66 7.94 67.63
C GLY A 812 19.36 6.70 68.22
N SER A 813 20.67 6.47 67.98
CA SER A 813 21.57 5.74 68.91
C SER A 813 21.40 4.21 69.20
N LYS A 814 22.57 3.54 69.34
CA LYS A 814 22.85 2.26 70.05
C LYS A 814 22.45 0.91 69.43
N ARG A 815 23.48 0.29 68.82
CA ARG A 815 24.11 -1.04 69.08
C ARG A 815 23.26 -2.34 69.19
N PRO A 816 23.85 -3.52 68.86
CA PRO A 816 23.09 -4.69 68.44
C PRO A 816 23.14 -5.88 69.41
N GLU A 817 22.16 -6.78 69.30
CA GLU A 817 22.32 -8.21 69.60
C GLU A 817 21.70 -9.07 68.49
N GLU A 818 22.53 -9.96 67.96
CA GLU A 818 22.19 -11.18 67.19
C GLU A 818 22.19 -12.37 68.21
N PRO A 819 21.93 -13.66 67.86
CA PRO A 819 21.65 -14.28 66.56
C PRO A 819 20.49 -15.32 66.60
N SER A 820 20.50 -16.26 65.64
CA SER A 820 19.96 -17.64 65.71
C SER A 820 18.44 -17.88 65.50
N SER A 821 17.98 -18.98 64.88
CA SER A 821 18.69 -19.96 64.04
C SER A 821 17.76 -20.80 63.16
N VAL A 822 18.20 -21.03 61.92
CA VAL A 822 18.15 -22.30 61.15
C VAL A 822 17.25 -23.43 61.67
N LYS A 823 16.31 -23.89 60.82
CA LYS A 823 16.28 -25.28 60.34
C LYS A 823 15.43 -25.47 59.07
N GLN A 824 15.85 -26.43 58.25
CA GLN A 824 15.14 -26.95 57.07
C GLN A 824 14.40 -28.23 57.48
N GLU A 825 13.36 -28.63 56.74
CA GLU A 825 13.15 -30.04 56.37
C GLU A 825 12.09 -30.20 55.24
N THR A 826 12.45 -31.00 54.24
CA THR A 826 11.60 -31.63 53.20
C THR A 826 11.44 -33.12 53.57
N PRO A 827 10.51 -33.95 53.02
CA PRO A 827 10.12 -34.01 51.60
C PRO A 827 8.64 -34.42 51.28
N LEU A 828 8.41 -34.80 50.01
CA LEU A 828 7.23 -35.44 49.39
C LEU A 828 7.27 -37.00 49.62
N PRO A 829 6.49 -37.92 48.96
CA PRO A 829 5.47 -37.80 47.88
C PRO A 829 4.24 -38.78 47.96
N GLU A 830 3.49 -38.89 46.84
CA GLU A 830 2.53 -39.99 46.43
C GLU A 830 1.15 -40.05 47.13
N LYS A 831 -0.01 -40.49 46.58
CA LYS A 831 -0.62 -40.98 45.30
C LYS A 831 -2.17 -41.05 45.59
N SER A 832 -3.14 -41.47 44.76
CA SER A 832 -3.22 -42.31 43.54
C SER A 832 -4.45 -41.96 42.64
N ASP A 833 -4.57 -42.67 41.52
CA ASP A 833 -5.61 -42.69 40.45
C ASP A 833 -7.06 -43.00 40.91
N GLY A 834 -8.14 -42.92 40.11
CA GLY A 834 -8.37 -42.67 38.65
C GLY A 834 -9.88 -42.39 38.40
N SER A 835 -10.59 -42.60 37.28
CA SER A 835 -10.40 -43.03 35.86
C SER A 835 -11.76 -42.72 35.11
N LYS A 836 -12.13 -42.97 33.83
CA LYS A 836 -11.59 -43.66 32.63
C LYS A 836 -12.21 -43.07 31.31
N ARG A 837 -12.63 -43.90 30.33
CA ARG A 837 -13.20 -43.61 28.96
C ARG A 837 -13.74 -44.94 28.35
N PRO A 838 -14.24 -45.08 27.08
CA PRO A 838 -14.86 -44.16 26.09
C PRO A 838 -16.21 -44.74 25.51
N GLU A 839 -16.77 -44.20 24.41
CA GLU A 839 -17.33 -45.01 23.28
C GLU A 839 -17.73 -44.23 22.00
N GLU A 840 -17.63 -44.93 20.85
CA GLU A 840 -18.11 -44.74 19.46
C GLU A 840 -18.01 -46.17 18.82
N PRO A 841 -18.71 -46.60 17.73
CA PRO A 841 -19.14 -45.82 16.55
C PRO A 841 -20.50 -46.23 15.91
N SER A 842 -20.85 -45.70 14.72
CA SER A 842 -21.61 -46.44 13.69
C SER A 842 -21.46 -45.81 12.29
N SER A 843 -21.73 -46.58 11.22
CA SER A 843 -21.51 -46.17 9.82
C SER A 843 -22.67 -46.52 8.89
N VAL A 844 -22.98 -45.65 7.92
CA VAL A 844 -23.87 -45.95 6.77
C VAL A 844 -23.22 -45.45 5.47
N LYS A 845 -23.49 -46.12 4.34
CA LYS A 845 -22.92 -45.87 3.00
C LYS A 845 -23.96 -45.32 2.02
N GLN A 846 -23.48 -44.87 0.85
CA GLN A 846 -24.21 -44.64 -0.41
C GLN A 846 -25.16 -43.41 -0.41
N GLU A 847 -25.43 -42.74 -1.54
CA GLU A 847 -25.05 -43.01 -2.94
C GLU A 847 -24.86 -41.72 -3.78
N ILE A 848 -24.44 -41.88 -5.04
CA ILE A 848 -24.26 -40.81 -6.06
C ILE A 848 -25.46 -40.82 -7.01
N PRO A 849 -26.01 -39.65 -7.42
CA PRO A 849 -26.20 -39.45 -8.87
C PRO A 849 -26.01 -38.00 -9.38
N LEU A 850 -25.18 -37.90 -10.42
CA LEU A 850 -25.40 -37.12 -11.65
C LEU A 850 -25.36 -38.17 -12.80
N PRO A 851 -25.83 -37.90 -14.05
CA PRO A 851 -26.09 -36.61 -14.68
C PRO A 851 -27.44 -36.59 -15.50
N GLU A 852 -27.41 -35.95 -16.67
CA GLU A 852 -28.42 -35.85 -17.75
C GLU A 852 -29.51 -34.76 -17.57
N ASN A 853 -29.64 -33.74 -18.43
CA ASN A 853 -29.76 -33.62 -19.90
C ASN A 853 -31.20 -33.75 -20.42
N SER A 854 -31.82 -32.62 -20.81
CA SER A 854 -32.03 -32.27 -22.23
C SER A 854 -33.02 -31.10 -22.41
N ASN A 855 -32.97 -30.46 -23.59
CA ASN A 855 -33.99 -29.59 -24.20
C ASN A 855 -34.43 -28.31 -23.43
N GLY A 856 -34.40 -27.10 -23.99
CA GLY A 856 -33.98 -26.64 -25.32
C GLY A 856 -35.15 -26.26 -26.24
N SER A 857 -35.41 -24.96 -26.37
CA SER A 857 -36.33 -24.41 -27.37
C SER A 857 -35.80 -23.10 -27.96
N LYS A 858 -35.95 -22.96 -29.29
CA LYS A 858 -35.55 -21.78 -30.06
C LYS A 858 -36.69 -20.78 -30.08
N LEU A 859 -36.39 -19.49 -30.26
CA LEU A 859 -37.20 -18.62 -31.09
C LEU A 859 -36.36 -17.48 -31.69
N LYS A 860 -36.64 -17.14 -32.96
CA LYS A 860 -36.08 -16.01 -33.70
C LYS A 860 -37.20 -14.98 -33.95
N ASN A 861 -36.83 -13.70 -34.06
CA ASN A 861 -37.21 -12.73 -35.10
C ASN A 861 -36.49 -11.40 -34.76
N VAL A 862 -35.72 -10.68 -35.60
CA VAL A 862 -35.69 -10.41 -37.07
C VAL A 862 -36.62 -9.24 -37.47
N ILE A 863 -36.16 -8.43 -38.46
CA ILE A 863 -36.70 -7.14 -38.98
C ILE A 863 -36.25 -5.92 -38.15
N SER A 864 -35.73 -4.78 -38.65
CA SER A 864 -35.01 -4.34 -39.89
C SER A 864 -34.62 -2.84 -39.68
N GLY A 865 -33.68 -2.17 -40.36
CA GLY A 865 -32.79 -2.48 -41.49
C GLY A 865 -32.07 -1.21 -42.02
N ASN A 866 -31.55 -1.25 -43.25
CA ASN A 866 -31.12 -0.13 -44.11
C ASN A 866 -29.76 0.59 -43.85
N ILE A 867 -28.70 -0.09 -44.31
CA ILE A 867 -27.61 0.39 -45.20
C ILE A 867 -28.10 1.50 -46.18
N PRO A 868 -27.33 2.58 -46.47
CA PRO A 868 -26.22 2.49 -47.44
C PRO A 868 -24.90 3.22 -47.13
N VAL A 869 -23.86 2.71 -47.80
CA VAL A 869 -22.48 3.24 -47.89
C VAL A 869 -22.38 4.19 -49.08
N ASN A 870 -21.55 5.24 -48.99
CA ASN A 870 -20.71 5.61 -50.13
C ASN A 870 -19.40 6.30 -49.71
N VAL A 871 -18.44 6.34 -50.63
CA VAL A 871 -17.05 6.79 -50.44
C VAL A 871 -16.78 8.04 -51.26
N GLU A 872 -15.97 8.98 -50.76
CA GLU A 872 -15.18 9.84 -51.66
C GLU A 872 -13.88 10.36 -51.00
N LEU A 873 -12.88 10.68 -51.82
CA LEU A 873 -11.56 11.15 -51.38
C LEU A 873 -11.44 12.67 -51.56
N VAL A 874 -10.82 13.36 -50.60
CA VAL A 874 -10.10 14.62 -50.86
C VAL A 874 -8.71 14.54 -50.21
N LYS A 875 -7.75 15.24 -50.82
CA LYS A 875 -6.30 15.19 -50.56
C LYS A 875 -5.80 16.62 -50.29
N ILE A 876 -4.52 16.76 -49.92
CA ILE A 876 -3.78 18.05 -49.74
C ILE A 876 -4.00 18.68 -48.35
N GLY A 877 -2.97 19.15 -47.63
CA GLY A 877 -1.55 19.06 -47.96
C GLY A 877 -0.61 19.69 -46.91
N ILE A 878 0.67 19.32 -46.98
CA ILE A 878 1.72 19.78 -46.06
C ILE A 878 2.25 21.16 -46.49
N SER A 879 2.51 22.04 -45.51
CA SER A 879 3.31 23.25 -45.72
C SER A 879 4.38 23.39 -44.63
N SER A 880 5.63 23.55 -45.04
CA SER A 880 6.80 23.46 -44.17
C SER A 880 7.40 24.84 -43.84
N ARG A 881 7.96 25.02 -42.64
CA ARG A 881 9.13 25.91 -42.45
C ARG A 881 10.00 25.50 -41.25
N LYS A 882 11.22 26.03 -41.22
CA LYS A 882 12.39 25.52 -40.47
C LYS A 882 13.08 26.64 -39.68
N LYS A 883 13.88 26.24 -38.68
CA LYS A 883 14.93 27.03 -37.97
C LYS A 883 14.38 28.12 -37.02
N LYS A 884 15.14 28.60 -36.01
CA LYS A 884 16.57 28.39 -35.69
C LYS A 884 16.82 28.47 -34.17
N SER A 885 17.97 27.97 -33.70
CA SER A 885 18.47 28.12 -32.33
C SER A 885 19.41 29.32 -32.17
N THR A 886 19.48 29.85 -30.93
CA THR A 886 20.58 30.63 -30.36
C THR A 886 20.65 30.35 -28.86
N GLY A 887 21.86 30.22 -28.29
CA GLY A 887 22.08 30.00 -26.86
C GLY A 887 23.04 31.02 -26.26
N VAL A 888 23.08 31.09 -24.92
CA VAL A 888 23.97 31.95 -24.11
C VAL A 888 24.43 31.15 -22.89
N LEU A 889 25.66 31.38 -22.41
CA LEU A 889 26.25 30.64 -21.28
C LEU A 889 26.22 31.41 -19.95
N VAL A 890 25.89 30.69 -18.87
CA VAL A 890 26.65 30.52 -17.60
C VAL A 890 27.23 31.79 -16.93
N PRO A 891 26.87 32.08 -15.67
CA PRO A 891 27.71 31.63 -14.54
C PRO A 891 27.02 30.72 -13.51
N VAL A 892 27.82 30.05 -12.70
CA VAL A 892 27.43 29.24 -11.53
C VAL A 892 27.66 30.06 -10.25
N GLU A 893 26.71 30.04 -9.32
CA GLU A 893 26.95 30.40 -7.91
C GLU A 893 26.61 29.24 -6.98
N VAL A 894 27.32 29.16 -5.85
CA VAL A 894 27.27 28.04 -4.90
C VAL A 894 26.40 28.40 -3.71
N LEU A 895 25.34 27.63 -3.45
CA LEU A 895 24.58 27.69 -2.20
C LEU A 895 24.46 26.31 -1.57
N LYS A 896 24.53 26.29 -0.23
CA LYS A 896 24.60 25.08 0.60
C LYS A 896 23.33 24.24 0.50
N VAL A 897 23.49 22.92 0.55
CA VAL A 897 22.42 22.00 0.96
C VAL A 897 22.28 22.07 2.48
N GLU A 898 21.07 22.40 2.95
CA GLU A 898 20.69 22.29 4.36
C GLU A 898 19.33 21.55 4.43
N GLY A 899 19.21 20.58 5.35
CA GLY A 899 18.29 19.46 5.17
C GLY A 899 16.82 19.75 5.50
N SER A 900 15.92 19.51 4.55
CA SER A 900 14.47 19.46 4.78
C SER A 900 13.82 18.28 4.06
N ARG A 901 13.56 17.19 4.79
CA ARG A 901 12.78 16.04 4.28
C ARG A 901 11.28 16.31 4.42
N LYS A 902 10.63 16.74 3.34
CA LYS A 902 9.19 16.54 3.11
C LYS A 902 8.95 16.09 1.68
N THR A 903 8.60 14.82 1.51
CA THR A 903 8.22 14.24 0.22
C THR A 903 6.70 14.20 0.09
N ASP A 904 6.12 15.29 -0.42
CA ASP A 904 4.68 15.35 -0.73
C ASP A 904 4.40 14.46 -1.97
N SER A 905 4.02 13.20 -1.70
CA SER A 905 3.88 12.15 -2.72
C SER A 905 2.75 12.40 -3.73
N THR A 906 1.81 13.31 -3.45
CA THR A 906 0.71 13.68 -4.34
C THR A 906 1.14 14.57 -5.50
N GLY A 907 2.05 15.54 -5.28
CA GLY A 907 2.48 16.48 -6.32
C GLY A 907 3.24 15.83 -7.48
N ILE A 908 3.89 14.69 -7.22
CA ILE A 908 4.59 13.89 -8.23
C ILE A 908 3.60 13.23 -9.19
N PHE A 909 2.47 12.71 -8.69
CA PHE A 909 1.44 12.08 -9.54
C PHE A 909 0.81 13.07 -10.53
N ASP A 910 0.39 14.25 -10.09
CA ASP A 910 -0.19 15.29 -10.97
C ASP A 910 0.81 15.77 -12.04
N THR A 911 2.10 15.81 -11.70
CA THR A 911 3.16 16.26 -12.61
C THR A 911 3.53 15.21 -13.65
N LEU A 912 3.53 13.92 -13.27
CA LEU A 912 3.67 12.80 -14.20
C LEU A 912 2.44 12.66 -15.10
N TRP A 913 1.23 12.76 -14.52
CA TRP A 913 -0.03 12.59 -15.24
C TRP A 913 -0.21 13.60 -16.37
N LYS A 914 0.14 14.88 -16.16
CA LYS A 914 0.08 15.90 -17.22
C LYS A 914 1.00 15.58 -18.42
N LYS A 915 2.15 14.93 -18.19
CA LYS A 915 3.01 14.45 -19.28
C LYS A 915 2.39 13.25 -19.99
N LEU A 916 1.83 12.31 -19.24
CA LEU A 916 1.18 11.11 -19.78
C LEU A 916 -0.04 11.45 -20.66
N ASP A 917 -0.89 12.37 -20.21
CA ASP A 917 -2.05 12.88 -20.97
C ASP A 917 -1.65 13.69 -22.20
N THR A 918 -0.42 14.22 -22.27
CA THR A 918 0.11 14.83 -23.50
C THR A 918 0.49 13.73 -24.50
N PHE A 919 1.26 12.73 -24.07
CA PHE A 919 1.75 11.63 -24.93
C PHE A 919 0.60 10.81 -25.55
N LEU A 920 -0.42 10.48 -24.76
CA LEU A 920 -1.59 9.71 -25.22
C LEU A 920 -2.51 10.50 -26.20
N ARG A 921 -2.36 11.83 -26.30
CA ARG A 921 -3.06 12.65 -27.31
C ARG A 921 -2.33 12.66 -28.65
N ASP A 922 -1.00 12.63 -28.63
CA ASP A 922 -0.19 12.59 -29.85
C ASP A 922 -0.26 11.22 -30.55
N GLU A 923 -0.39 10.10 -29.82
CA GLU A 923 -0.65 8.77 -30.42
C GLU A 923 -2.07 8.61 -31.02
N GLN A 924 -3.04 9.42 -30.60
CA GLN A 924 -4.35 9.50 -31.26
C GLN A 924 -4.39 10.51 -32.42
N GLY A 925 -3.21 10.98 -32.86
CA GLY A 925 -3.02 12.06 -33.82
C GLY A 925 -2.17 11.74 -35.06
N GLN A 926 -1.98 10.47 -35.42
CA GLN A 926 -1.30 10.04 -36.66
C GLN A 926 -2.08 8.95 -37.42
#